data_AF-A0A090TBE4-F1
#
_entry.id   AF-A0A090TBE4-F1
#
_cell.length_a   1.000
_cell.length_b   1.000
_cell.length_c   1.000
_cell.angle_alpha   90.00
_cell.angle_beta   90.00
_cell.angle_gamma   90.00
#
_symmetry.space_group_name_H-M   'P 1'
#
loop_
_entity.id
_entity.type
_entity.pdbx_description
1 polymer ?
#
loop_
_entity_poly.entity_id
_entity_poly.type
_entity_poly.pdbx_seq_one_letter_code
_entity_poly.pdbx_strand_id
1 'polypeptide(L)'
;MRLLEELGAINDKAKDPRKRLTAIGRQLARLPIDPRLARMVIEAPRLGCLKEVMVIASALSIQDPRERPSDKQQSSDDKHRRFFDKESDFLTFVNVWDYIQKQQKALSGNQFRKQCKQDYLNYLRVREWQDVYFQIHQAMREMDAKLNQEPGSYQAVHSALLVGLLSHIGVKDQEKNEYQGARNARFHIFPASGLFKKQPKWIMSAELVETSKLWGRIIAKIQPEWIEPVAKHLIKRSYSEPHWSKKRAAVMAHEKVMLYGVPIVPKRLVSYGAIDPVISRELFVRSALVEGDWETKHAFFKQNRKLLQEVEELEHKSRRRDILVDDDELFEFYDQRVGTEVVSGKHFDTWWKKASQQNKELLNFEKEMLFKGDASHVTDLDYPNFWHQGGFKLKLSYQFEPGEDNDGVTVHIPLPILNQIDQDGFDWQIPGLRHELIVSLIKALPKTLRKNFVPAPNYADAFLARATPMEAPLLDSLEKELRRMTGVEVLRDDWNLDQLPEHLRITFRAVDYRNRKLKENRDLYELKESLKDKVQATLSKVADDDIEQQGLHTWSFGELPKVYSQKRGGFDVKAYPALVDNKDSVEIKLFETEVEQEQVMKEGQRRLLLLNVPSPIKYLHTNLPNKSKLGLYFNPYGKVLDLIDDCIACGIDKLIEGQGGLVWDADKFEQLKEHVRGELGDTVVDIAKQVETILTTAFNINKKLKGRVDLTMAFALSDIKAQVEGLIFKGFATECGWKRLPDILRYLKAIEKRMEKLPIDPNRDRMHMLKVESVTQDYKELLNKIPKGMKIPENVKEIRWMLEELRVSYFAQQLGTPYPVSDKRVLNAIDAC
;
A
#
# COMPACT_ATOMS: atom_id res chain seq x y z
N MET A 1 -35.56 31.01 -45.13
CA MET A 1 -35.25 29.57 -45.24
C MET A 1 -34.69 29.00 -43.95
N ARG A 2 -33.47 29.35 -43.48
CA ARG A 2 -32.87 28.82 -42.24
C ARG A 2 -33.78 28.92 -40.99
N LEU A 3 -34.49 30.04 -40.83
CA LEU A 3 -35.47 30.18 -39.74
C LEU A 3 -36.62 29.18 -39.85
N LEU A 4 -37.15 28.96 -41.06
CA LEU A 4 -38.25 28.01 -41.27
C LEU A 4 -37.81 26.56 -41.03
N GLU A 5 -36.56 26.24 -41.35
CA GLU A 5 -35.95 24.94 -41.01
C GLU A 5 -35.80 24.78 -39.49
N GLU A 6 -35.32 25.83 -38.80
CA GLU A 6 -35.21 25.86 -37.33
C GLU A 6 -36.56 25.58 -36.66
N LEU A 7 -37.63 26.20 -37.14
CA LEU A 7 -38.99 26.04 -36.62
C LEU A 7 -39.64 24.69 -37.01
N GLY A 8 -38.98 23.88 -37.84
CA GLY A 8 -39.53 22.63 -38.38
C GLY A 8 -40.67 22.87 -39.38
N ALA A 9 -40.76 24.06 -39.96
CA ALA A 9 -41.78 24.47 -40.92
C ALA A 9 -41.52 23.90 -42.33
N ILE A 10 -40.27 23.61 -42.65
CA ILE A 10 -39.86 23.04 -43.93
C ILE A 10 -39.00 21.78 -43.76
N ASN A 11 -39.08 20.86 -44.71
CA ASN A 11 -38.18 19.71 -44.83
C ASN A 11 -37.30 19.89 -46.07
N ASP A 12 -36.05 20.33 -45.87
CA ASP A 12 -35.11 20.58 -46.96
C ASP A 12 -34.60 19.32 -47.65
N LYS A 13 -34.87 18.12 -47.10
CA LYS A 13 -34.58 16.83 -47.76
C LYS A 13 -35.68 16.37 -48.72
N ALA A 14 -36.82 17.08 -48.78
CA ALA A 14 -37.91 16.75 -49.67
C ALA A 14 -37.55 17.12 -51.13
N LYS A 15 -37.50 16.12 -52.02
CA LYS A 15 -37.24 16.33 -53.47
C LYS A 15 -38.41 17.01 -54.20
N ASP A 16 -39.63 16.89 -53.69
CA ASP A 16 -40.84 17.50 -54.26
C ASP A 16 -41.10 18.88 -53.64
N PRO A 17 -41.07 19.98 -54.42
CA PRO A 17 -41.34 21.34 -53.95
C PRO A 17 -42.68 21.49 -53.23
N ARG A 18 -43.72 20.71 -53.62
CA ARG A 18 -45.05 20.75 -53.00
C ARG A 18 -45.10 20.07 -51.62
N LYS A 19 -44.13 19.19 -51.32
CA LYS A 19 -43.98 18.50 -50.03
C LYS A 19 -42.96 19.16 -49.11
N ARG A 20 -42.39 20.30 -49.52
CA ARG A 20 -41.37 21.03 -48.75
C ARG A 20 -41.94 21.67 -47.48
N LEU A 21 -43.21 22.06 -47.47
CA LEU A 21 -43.89 22.62 -46.31
C LEU A 21 -44.44 21.50 -45.39
N THR A 22 -44.02 21.49 -44.13
CA THR A 22 -44.48 20.51 -43.14
C THR A 22 -45.89 20.81 -42.64
N ALA A 23 -46.49 19.90 -41.88
CA ALA A 23 -47.77 20.18 -41.21
C ALA A 23 -47.68 21.43 -40.30
N ILE A 24 -46.57 21.57 -39.57
CA ILE A 24 -46.28 22.75 -38.75
C ILE A 24 -46.15 24.00 -39.63
N GLY A 25 -45.47 23.91 -40.78
CA GLY A 25 -45.35 25.03 -41.72
C GLY A 25 -46.69 25.55 -42.25
N ARG A 26 -47.66 24.66 -42.47
CA ARG A 26 -49.03 25.04 -42.89
C ARG A 26 -49.80 25.74 -41.77
N GLN A 27 -49.63 25.29 -40.53
CA GLN A 27 -50.25 25.95 -39.37
C GLN A 27 -49.64 27.32 -39.11
N LEU A 28 -48.32 27.45 -39.24
CA LEU A 28 -47.61 28.74 -39.09
C LEU A 28 -48.14 29.82 -40.03
N ALA A 29 -48.42 29.46 -41.29
CA ALA A 29 -48.92 30.40 -42.28
C ALA A 29 -50.34 30.96 -41.98
N ARG A 30 -51.07 30.37 -41.03
CA ARG A 30 -52.41 30.82 -40.63
C ARG A 30 -52.41 31.85 -39.50
N LEU A 31 -51.29 32.04 -38.81
CA LEU A 31 -51.19 32.97 -37.68
C LEU A 31 -50.64 34.33 -38.14
N PRO A 32 -51.30 35.46 -37.81
CA PRO A 32 -50.90 36.79 -38.26
C PRO A 32 -49.79 37.42 -37.39
N ILE A 33 -48.75 36.66 -37.06
CA ILE A 33 -47.63 37.10 -36.21
C ILE A 33 -46.29 36.54 -36.72
N ASP A 34 -45.17 36.99 -36.15
CA ASP A 34 -43.83 36.49 -36.49
C ASP A 34 -43.77 34.94 -36.40
N PRO A 35 -43.14 34.24 -37.37
CA PRO A 35 -43.09 32.78 -37.39
C PRO A 35 -42.53 32.13 -36.12
N ARG A 36 -41.61 32.77 -35.39
CA ARG A 36 -41.11 32.25 -34.10
C ARG A 36 -42.23 32.24 -33.08
N LEU A 37 -42.94 33.35 -32.94
CA LEU A 37 -44.04 33.51 -31.99
C LEU A 37 -45.20 32.58 -32.36
N ALA A 38 -45.53 32.49 -33.65
CA ALA A 38 -46.50 31.54 -34.17
C ALA A 38 -46.13 30.09 -33.83
N ARG A 39 -44.84 29.73 -33.92
CA ARG A 39 -44.37 28.37 -33.57
C ARG A 39 -44.60 28.05 -32.10
N MET A 40 -44.43 29.03 -31.21
CA MET A 40 -44.68 28.88 -29.78
C MET A 40 -46.16 28.63 -29.51
N VAL A 41 -47.03 29.44 -30.12
CA VAL A 41 -48.48 29.33 -29.99
C VAL A 41 -49.00 27.98 -30.51
N ILE A 42 -48.44 27.46 -31.61
CA ILE A 42 -48.81 26.14 -32.17
C ILE A 42 -48.39 24.98 -31.26
N GLU A 43 -47.28 25.10 -30.52
CA GLU A 43 -46.84 24.05 -29.58
C GLU A 43 -47.67 24.01 -28.29
N ALA A 44 -48.11 25.19 -27.84
CA ALA A 44 -48.71 25.39 -26.53
C ALA A 44 -49.94 24.50 -26.20
N PRO A 45 -50.85 24.16 -27.14
CA PRO A 45 -51.96 23.26 -26.87
C PRO A 45 -51.50 21.86 -26.43
N ARG A 46 -50.42 21.34 -27.05
CA ARG A 46 -49.87 20.01 -26.71
C ARG A 46 -49.32 19.96 -25.29
N LEU A 47 -48.86 21.09 -24.79
CA LEU A 47 -48.25 21.25 -23.46
C LEU A 47 -49.23 21.80 -22.41
N GLY A 48 -50.47 22.14 -22.80
CA GLY A 48 -51.49 22.65 -21.88
C GLY A 48 -51.24 24.07 -21.37
N CYS A 49 -50.62 24.94 -22.18
CA CYS A 49 -50.23 26.30 -21.78
C CYS A 49 -50.60 27.38 -22.81
N LEU A 50 -51.64 27.14 -23.62
CA LEU A 50 -52.03 28.01 -24.73
C LEU A 50 -52.39 29.43 -24.27
N LYS A 51 -53.12 29.57 -23.16
CA LYS A 51 -53.56 30.88 -22.64
C LYS A 51 -52.36 31.78 -22.34
N GLU A 52 -51.38 31.27 -21.61
CA GLU A 52 -50.18 32.01 -21.22
C GLU A 52 -49.31 32.34 -22.42
N VAL A 53 -49.10 31.37 -23.32
CA VAL A 53 -48.24 31.56 -24.50
C VAL A 53 -48.85 32.54 -25.49
N MET A 54 -50.18 32.58 -25.65
CA MET A 54 -50.81 33.62 -26.47
C MET A 54 -50.62 35.02 -25.89
N VAL A 55 -50.74 35.20 -24.57
CA VAL A 55 -50.48 36.48 -23.90
C VAL A 55 -49.04 36.93 -24.14
N ILE A 56 -48.09 36.00 -23.99
CA ILE A 56 -46.67 36.27 -24.20
C ILE A 56 -46.39 36.60 -25.67
N ALA A 57 -46.88 35.79 -26.62
CA ALA A 57 -46.66 35.98 -28.04
C ALA A 57 -47.26 37.30 -28.54
N SER A 58 -48.46 37.67 -28.07
CA SER A 58 -49.05 38.97 -28.42
C SER A 58 -48.27 40.13 -27.81
N ALA A 59 -47.73 39.99 -26.59
CA ALA A 59 -46.89 41.02 -25.96
C ALA A 59 -45.59 41.26 -26.75
N LEU A 60 -44.96 40.18 -27.21
CA LEU A 60 -43.74 40.22 -28.01
C LEU A 60 -43.96 40.72 -29.44
N SER A 61 -45.20 40.74 -29.91
CA SER A 61 -45.55 41.21 -31.27
C SER A 61 -45.77 42.72 -31.35
N ILE A 62 -45.81 43.41 -30.21
CA ILE A 62 -46.07 44.85 -30.11
C ILE A 62 -44.92 45.56 -29.38
N GLN A 63 -44.97 46.89 -29.34
CA GLN A 63 -44.08 47.63 -28.46
C GLN A 63 -44.44 47.41 -26.99
N ASP A 64 -43.43 47.27 -26.10
CA ASP A 64 -43.67 47.01 -24.67
C ASP A 64 -44.67 48.03 -24.07
N PRO A 65 -45.79 47.56 -23.47
CA PRO A 65 -46.80 48.44 -22.91
C PRO A 65 -46.32 49.17 -21.66
N ARG A 66 -45.21 48.75 -21.03
CA ARG A 66 -44.61 49.43 -19.89
C ARG A 66 -43.79 50.63 -20.34
N GLU A 67 -44.04 51.78 -19.72
CA GLU A 67 -43.32 53.02 -19.98
C GLU A 67 -42.24 53.25 -18.91
N ARG A 68 -41.03 53.61 -19.35
CA ARG A 68 -39.92 53.96 -18.45
C ARG A 68 -39.37 55.35 -18.79
N PRO A 69 -40.07 56.45 -18.44
CA PRO A 69 -39.64 57.82 -18.73
C PRO A 69 -38.29 58.14 -18.06
N SER A 70 -37.43 58.90 -18.72
CA SER A 70 -36.08 59.21 -18.22
C SER A 70 -36.07 60.01 -16.92
N ASP A 71 -37.07 60.86 -16.73
CA ASP A 71 -37.30 61.69 -15.53
C ASP A 71 -37.96 60.93 -14.38
N LYS A 72 -38.55 59.75 -14.65
CA LYS A 72 -39.33 58.95 -13.67
C LYS A 72 -38.93 57.48 -13.63
N GLN A 73 -37.66 57.18 -13.91
CA GLN A 73 -37.15 55.81 -13.97
C GLN A 73 -37.38 55.05 -12.66
N GLN A 74 -37.05 55.64 -11.51
CA GLN A 74 -37.21 54.98 -10.21
C GLN A 74 -38.68 54.66 -9.90
N SER A 75 -39.58 55.64 -10.11
CA SER A 75 -41.01 55.47 -9.85
C SER A 75 -41.66 54.44 -10.78
N SER A 76 -41.29 54.42 -12.06
CA SER A 76 -41.78 53.41 -13.02
C SER A 76 -41.23 52.02 -12.71
N ASP A 77 -39.94 51.89 -12.40
CA ASP A 77 -39.32 50.62 -12.01
C ASP A 77 -39.96 50.04 -10.74
N ASP A 78 -40.25 50.86 -9.72
CA ASP A 78 -40.92 50.41 -8.50
C ASP A 78 -42.37 49.94 -8.77
N LYS A 79 -43.09 50.63 -9.66
CA LYS A 79 -44.44 50.22 -10.09
C LYS A 79 -44.42 48.91 -10.87
N HIS A 80 -43.43 48.69 -11.73
CA HIS A 80 -43.36 47.49 -12.57
C HIS A 80 -42.78 46.29 -11.84
N ARG A 81 -41.92 46.50 -10.83
CA ARG A 81 -41.31 45.42 -10.04
C ARG A 81 -42.33 44.47 -9.41
N ARG A 82 -43.54 44.97 -9.10
CA ARG A 82 -44.64 44.14 -8.54
C ARG A 82 -45.12 43.03 -9.48
N PHE A 83 -44.81 43.13 -10.78
CA PHE A 83 -45.18 42.13 -11.78
C PHE A 83 -44.05 41.14 -12.09
N PHE A 84 -42.84 41.40 -11.59
CA PHE A 84 -41.67 40.59 -11.95
C PHE A 84 -41.84 39.17 -11.42
N ASP A 85 -41.75 38.20 -12.33
CA ASP A 85 -41.52 36.83 -11.95
C ASP A 85 -40.04 36.61 -11.62
N LYS A 86 -39.77 35.73 -10.65
CA LYS A 86 -38.41 35.51 -10.13
C LYS A 86 -37.50 34.81 -11.13
N GLU A 87 -38.06 34.08 -12.09
CA GLU A 87 -37.32 33.21 -13.00
C GLU A 87 -37.65 33.46 -14.49
N SER A 88 -38.61 34.36 -14.82
CA SER A 88 -39.04 34.59 -16.20
C SER A 88 -39.59 36.00 -16.49
N ASP A 89 -38.89 36.77 -17.33
CA ASP A 89 -39.45 38.00 -17.89
C ASP A 89 -40.67 37.73 -18.80
N PHE A 90 -40.81 36.52 -19.36
CA PHE A 90 -41.99 36.15 -20.14
C PHE A 90 -43.24 36.05 -19.25
N LEU A 91 -43.13 35.40 -18.08
CA LEU A 91 -44.23 35.32 -17.12
C LEU A 91 -44.57 36.68 -16.50
N THR A 92 -43.64 37.63 -16.52
CA THR A 92 -43.94 39.02 -16.14
C THR A 92 -45.02 39.61 -17.04
N PHE A 93 -45.07 39.29 -18.33
CA PHE A 93 -46.18 39.72 -19.20
C PHE A 93 -47.51 39.06 -18.80
N VAL A 94 -47.51 37.79 -18.41
CA VAL A 94 -48.72 37.13 -17.90
C VAL A 94 -49.23 37.83 -16.63
N ASN A 95 -48.34 38.18 -15.70
CA ASN A 95 -48.69 38.92 -14.49
C ASN A 95 -49.26 40.32 -14.78
N VAL A 96 -48.67 41.05 -15.75
CA VAL A 96 -49.18 42.35 -16.19
C VAL A 96 -50.55 42.20 -16.84
N TRP A 97 -50.74 41.18 -17.67
CA TRP A 97 -52.00 40.90 -18.34
C TRP A 97 -53.12 40.60 -17.36
N ASP A 98 -52.87 39.73 -16.38
CA ASP A 98 -53.86 39.38 -15.36
C ASP A 98 -54.24 40.59 -14.50
N TYR A 99 -53.25 41.45 -14.18
CA TYR A 99 -53.51 42.73 -13.53
C TYR A 99 -54.41 43.63 -14.38
N ILE A 100 -54.10 43.81 -15.68
CA ILE A 100 -54.90 44.61 -16.60
C ILE A 100 -56.34 44.09 -16.68
N GLN A 101 -56.52 42.78 -16.84
CA GLN A 101 -57.84 42.15 -16.90
C GLN A 101 -58.64 42.38 -15.62
N LYS A 102 -58.00 42.25 -14.46
CA LYS A 102 -58.64 42.52 -13.16
C LYS A 102 -59.07 43.98 -13.03
N GLN A 103 -58.20 44.92 -13.38
CA GLN A 103 -58.52 46.35 -13.30
C GLN A 103 -59.60 46.78 -14.31
N GLN A 104 -59.59 46.23 -15.53
CA GLN A 104 -60.62 46.51 -16.53
C GLN A 104 -62.01 46.03 -16.10
N LYS A 105 -62.10 44.91 -15.37
CA LYS A 105 -63.37 44.43 -14.80
C LYS A 105 -63.86 45.29 -13.64
N ALA A 106 -62.93 45.87 -12.87
CA ALA A 106 -63.26 46.60 -11.64
C ALA A 106 -63.50 48.12 -11.85
N LEU A 107 -62.95 48.72 -12.92
CA LEU A 107 -62.96 50.17 -13.14
C LEU A 107 -63.75 50.55 -14.39
N SER A 108 -64.39 51.73 -14.38
CA SER A 108 -64.94 52.32 -15.62
C SER A 108 -63.82 52.64 -16.62
N GLY A 109 -64.13 52.73 -17.92
CA GLY A 109 -63.12 52.95 -18.97
C GLY A 109 -62.23 54.18 -18.75
N ASN A 110 -62.79 55.29 -18.26
CA ASN A 110 -62.03 56.50 -17.92
C ASN A 110 -61.14 56.31 -16.68
N GLN A 111 -61.61 55.60 -15.66
CA GLN A 111 -60.81 55.28 -14.46
C GLN A 111 -59.68 54.31 -14.81
N PHE A 112 -59.94 53.31 -15.64
CA PHE A 112 -58.93 52.36 -16.11
C PHE A 112 -57.82 53.04 -16.92
N ARG A 113 -58.16 53.97 -17.82
CA ARG A 113 -57.16 54.76 -18.57
C ARG A 113 -56.28 55.59 -17.64
N LYS A 114 -56.87 56.22 -16.61
CA LYS A 114 -56.12 56.94 -15.57
C LYS A 114 -55.21 56.00 -14.78
N GLN A 115 -55.70 54.82 -14.41
CA GLN A 115 -54.93 53.80 -13.70
C GLN A 115 -53.71 53.33 -14.51
N CYS A 116 -53.88 53.06 -15.81
CA CYS A 116 -52.77 52.70 -16.70
C CYS A 116 -51.67 53.78 -16.66
N LYS A 117 -52.05 55.05 -16.80
CA LYS A 117 -51.10 56.18 -16.72
C LYS A 117 -50.38 56.26 -15.36
N GLN A 118 -51.10 56.02 -14.26
CA GLN A 118 -50.53 56.04 -12.90
C GLN A 118 -49.54 54.90 -12.64
N ASP A 119 -49.70 53.77 -13.33
CA ASP A 119 -48.81 52.61 -13.23
C ASP A 119 -47.80 52.53 -14.36
N TYR A 120 -47.62 53.62 -15.11
CA TYR A 120 -46.69 53.71 -16.23
C TYR A 120 -46.93 52.61 -17.28
N LEU A 121 -48.21 52.40 -17.63
CA LEU A 121 -48.64 51.54 -18.71
C LEU A 121 -49.27 52.40 -19.81
N ASN A 122 -48.77 52.26 -21.04
CA ASN A 122 -49.31 52.96 -22.19
C ASN A 122 -50.66 52.35 -22.59
N TYR A 123 -51.74 53.09 -22.40
CA TYR A 123 -53.10 52.60 -22.67
C TYR A 123 -53.32 52.16 -24.13
N LEU A 124 -52.72 52.83 -25.12
CA LEU A 124 -52.87 52.46 -26.52
C LEU A 124 -52.18 51.13 -26.82
N ARG A 125 -50.97 50.91 -26.29
CA ARG A 125 -50.27 49.62 -26.43
C ARG A 125 -50.97 48.49 -25.67
N VAL A 126 -51.63 48.78 -24.55
CA VAL A 126 -52.47 47.80 -23.87
C VAL A 126 -53.66 47.39 -24.75
N ARG A 127 -54.28 48.32 -25.47
CA ARG A 127 -55.36 48.00 -26.43
C ARG A 127 -54.82 47.19 -27.61
N GLU A 128 -53.70 47.60 -28.19
CA GLU A 128 -53.01 46.86 -29.26
C GLU A 128 -52.67 45.43 -28.83
N TRP A 129 -52.15 45.24 -27.62
CA TRP A 129 -51.86 43.93 -27.05
C TRP A 129 -53.10 43.04 -26.99
N GLN A 130 -54.22 43.61 -26.54
CA GLN A 130 -55.49 42.92 -26.48
C GLN A 130 -55.99 42.54 -27.88
N ASP A 131 -55.91 43.46 -28.84
CA ASP A 131 -56.34 43.23 -30.22
C ASP A 131 -55.52 42.09 -30.86
N VAL A 132 -54.20 42.08 -30.71
CA VAL A 132 -53.34 40.97 -31.20
C VAL A 132 -53.67 39.66 -30.50
N TYR A 133 -53.89 39.66 -29.18
CA TYR A 133 -54.31 38.46 -28.45
C TYR A 133 -55.63 37.89 -29.01
N PHE A 134 -56.61 38.74 -29.29
CA PHE A 134 -57.89 38.30 -29.87
C PHE A 134 -57.72 37.71 -31.27
N GLN A 135 -56.86 38.30 -32.11
CA GLN A 135 -56.55 37.77 -33.45
C GLN A 135 -55.91 36.37 -33.36
N ILE A 136 -54.92 36.20 -32.48
CA ILE A 136 -54.28 34.88 -32.25
C ILE A 136 -55.32 33.87 -31.73
N HIS A 137 -56.13 34.27 -30.74
CA HIS A 137 -57.16 33.40 -30.17
C HIS A 137 -58.18 32.95 -31.22
N GLN A 138 -58.63 33.85 -32.10
CA GLN A 138 -59.54 33.51 -33.19
C GLN A 138 -58.90 32.50 -34.15
N ALA A 139 -57.68 32.75 -34.61
CA ALA A 139 -56.97 31.85 -35.52
C ALA A 139 -56.72 30.47 -34.88
N MET A 140 -56.40 30.41 -33.58
CA MET A 140 -56.24 29.15 -32.85
C MET A 140 -57.56 28.40 -32.69
N ARG A 141 -58.67 29.10 -32.47
CA ARG A 141 -60.01 28.51 -32.43
C ARG A 141 -60.45 27.94 -33.79
N GLU A 142 -60.13 28.62 -34.89
CA GLU A 142 -60.35 28.12 -36.25
C GLU A 142 -59.53 26.86 -36.57
N MET A 143 -58.43 26.64 -35.83
CA MET A 143 -57.62 25.43 -35.88
C MET A 143 -58.02 24.37 -34.83
N ASP A 144 -59.20 24.50 -34.22
CA ASP A 144 -59.75 23.60 -33.19
C ASP A 144 -58.87 23.46 -31.93
N ALA A 145 -58.05 24.47 -31.64
CA ALA A 145 -57.26 24.51 -30.41
C ALA A 145 -58.10 25.03 -29.24
N LYS A 146 -58.05 24.32 -28.10
CA LYS A 146 -58.76 24.68 -26.87
C LYS A 146 -57.82 25.36 -25.88
N LEU A 147 -58.34 26.36 -25.17
CA LEU A 147 -57.64 26.96 -24.03
C LEU A 147 -57.53 25.96 -22.88
N ASN A 148 -56.41 26.02 -22.16
CA ASN A 148 -56.22 25.31 -20.91
C ASN A 148 -57.15 25.86 -19.81
N GLN A 149 -57.70 24.95 -19.00
CA GLN A 149 -58.59 25.29 -17.88
C GLN A 149 -57.78 25.72 -16.65
N GLU A 150 -56.69 25.01 -16.37
CA GLU A 150 -55.73 25.32 -15.32
C GLU A 150 -54.51 26.05 -15.90
N PRO A 151 -53.84 26.92 -15.12
CA PRO A 151 -52.62 27.57 -15.57
C PRO A 151 -51.53 26.58 -15.98
N GLY A 152 -50.88 26.85 -17.12
CA GLY A 152 -49.79 26.01 -17.60
C GLY A 152 -48.61 25.99 -16.62
N SER A 153 -47.96 24.83 -16.44
CA SER A 153 -46.77 24.74 -15.60
C SER A 153 -45.61 25.59 -16.17
N TYR A 154 -44.68 26.02 -15.29
CA TYR A 154 -43.50 26.77 -15.72
C TYR A 154 -42.74 26.07 -16.85
N GLN A 155 -42.50 24.76 -16.71
CA GLN A 155 -41.83 23.97 -17.74
C GLN A 155 -42.64 23.91 -19.04
N ALA A 156 -43.97 23.75 -18.96
CA ALA A 156 -44.82 23.68 -20.15
C ALA A 156 -44.78 24.98 -20.96
N VAL A 157 -44.94 26.13 -20.30
CA VAL A 157 -44.86 27.46 -20.93
C VAL A 157 -43.50 27.63 -21.61
N HIS A 158 -42.41 27.42 -20.88
CA HIS A 158 -41.06 27.63 -21.41
C HIS A 158 -40.65 26.61 -22.47
N SER A 159 -41.12 25.37 -22.41
CA SER A 159 -40.90 24.39 -23.49
C SER A 159 -41.64 24.78 -24.77
N ALA A 160 -42.83 25.39 -24.66
CA ALA A 160 -43.54 25.97 -25.81
C ALA A 160 -42.83 27.22 -26.35
N LEU A 161 -42.19 28.02 -25.50
CA LEU A 161 -41.38 29.16 -25.97
C LEU A 161 -40.10 28.69 -26.69
N LEU A 162 -39.44 27.63 -26.16
CA LEU A 162 -38.18 27.11 -26.70
C LEU A 162 -38.27 26.70 -28.17
N VAL A 163 -39.39 26.15 -28.63
CA VAL A 163 -39.54 25.74 -30.04
C VAL A 163 -39.39 26.90 -31.03
N GLY A 164 -39.68 28.15 -30.60
CA GLY A 164 -39.48 29.35 -31.40
C GLY A 164 -38.13 30.05 -31.14
N LEU A 165 -37.42 29.68 -30.07
CA LEU A 165 -36.23 30.35 -29.55
C LEU A 165 -34.99 29.45 -29.47
N LEU A 166 -34.93 28.36 -30.26
CA LEU A 166 -33.80 27.43 -30.25
C LEU A 166 -32.46 28.09 -30.57
N SER A 167 -32.44 29.16 -31.38
CA SER A 167 -31.24 29.96 -31.62
C SER A 167 -30.94 31.02 -30.55
N HIS A 168 -31.81 31.21 -29.55
CA HIS A 168 -31.66 32.23 -28.51
C HIS A 168 -31.47 31.62 -27.11
N ILE A 169 -30.96 30.38 -27.04
CA ILE A 169 -30.52 29.78 -25.79
C ILE A 169 -29.12 30.27 -25.42
N GLY A 170 -28.81 30.29 -24.13
CA GLY A 170 -27.48 30.60 -23.62
C GLY A 170 -27.14 29.78 -22.38
N VAL A 171 -25.88 29.35 -22.29
CA VAL A 171 -25.28 28.76 -21.09
C VAL A 171 -24.27 29.74 -20.51
N LYS A 172 -24.32 29.96 -19.19
CA LYS A 172 -23.44 30.90 -18.51
C LYS A 172 -22.02 30.37 -18.47
N ASP A 173 -21.09 31.19 -18.97
CA ASP A 173 -19.66 31.04 -18.82
C ASP A 173 -19.26 31.62 -17.45
N GLN A 174 -18.76 30.76 -16.55
CA GLN A 174 -18.47 31.16 -15.17
C GLN A 174 -17.22 32.05 -15.06
N GLU A 175 -16.28 31.94 -16.00
CA GLU A 175 -15.03 32.71 -15.98
C GLU A 175 -15.23 34.10 -16.56
N LYS A 176 -15.96 34.19 -17.69
CA LYS A 176 -16.13 35.44 -18.44
C LYS A 176 -17.37 36.25 -18.05
N ASN A 177 -18.23 35.70 -17.19
CA ASN A 177 -19.50 36.30 -16.76
C ASN A 177 -20.39 36.78 -17.93
N GLU A 178 -20.41 35.99 -19.00
CA GLU A 178 -21.23 36.14 -20.20
C GLU A 178 -21.95 34.82 -20.51
N TYR A 179 -22.89 34.82 -21.45
CA TYR A 179 -23.57 33.61 -21.91
C TYR A 179 -23.04 33.20 -23.28
N GLN A 180 -22.67 31.92 -23.39
CA GLN A 180 -22.41 31.27 -24.67
C GLN A 180 -23.74 30.83 -25.29
N GLY A 181 -24.10 31.44 -26.41
CA GLY A 181 -25.31 31.16 -27.17
C GLY A 181 -25.08 30.36 -28.45
N ALA A 182 -26.19 30.06 -29.12
CA ALA A 182 -26.17 29.42 -30.43
C ALA A 182 -25.32 30.20 -31.44
N ARG A 183 -24.72 29.47 -32.39
CA ARG A 183 -23.87 30.01 -33.45
C ARG A 183 -22.68 30.83 -32.91
N ASN A 184 -22.14 30.39 -31.76
CA ASN A 184 -21.03 31.02 -31.04
C ASN A 184 -21.29 32.46 -30.58
N ALA A 185 -22.56 32.88 -30.49
CA ALA A 185 -22.89 34.19 -29.93
C ALA A 185 -22.44 34.30 -28.47
N ARG A 186 -21.95 35.47 -28.06
CA ARG A 186 -21.64 35.81 -26.66
C ARG A 186 -22.48 36.99 -26.25
N PHE A 187 -23.32 36.84 -25.22
CA PHE A 187 -24.28 37.87 -24.83
C PHE A 187 -24.44 37.99 -23.31
N HIS A 188 -24.97 39.13 -22.86
CA HIS A 188 -25.28 39.37 -21.45
C HIS A 188 -26.77 39.60 -21.24
N ILE A 189 -27.27 39.33 -20.02
CA ILE A 189 -28.65 39.68 -19.64
C ILE A 189 -28.79 41.20 -19.58
N PHE A 190 -29.81 41.74 -20.25
CA PHE A 190 -30.10 43.18 -20.24
C PHE A 190 -30.41 43.69 -18.81
N PRO A 191 -29.89 44.86 -18.38
CA PRO A 191 -30.02 45.33 -16.99
C PRO A 191 -31.44 45.46 -16.44
N ALA A 192 -32.43 45.68 -17.31
CA ALA A 192 -33.84 45.79 -16.91
C ALA A 192 -34.54 44.43 -16.68
N SER A 193 -33.87 43.31 -16.95
CA SER A 193 -34.42 41.97 -16.67
C SER A 193 -34.52 41.70 -15.17
N GLY A 194 -35.58 41.01 -14.74
CA GLY A 194 -35.71 40.53 -13.36
C GLY A 194 -34.59 39.58 -12.95
N LEU A 195 -33.95 38.92 -13.92
CA LEU A 195 -32.87 37.96 -13.72
C LEU A 195 -31.47 38.60 -13.74
N PHE A 196 -31.36 39.91 -13.95
CA PHE A 196 -30.05 40.58 -14.07
C PHE A 196 -29.17 40.40 -12.82
N LYS A 197 -29.77 40.46 -11.63
CA LYS A 197 -29.08 40.26 -10.35
C LYS A 197 -28.80 38.79 -10.04
N LYS A 198 -29.75 37.90 -10.34
CA LYS A 198 -29.66 36.45 -10.08
C LYS A 198 -29.65 35.69 -11.41
N GLN A 199 -28.45 35.59 -11.98
CA GLN A 199 -28.24 35.04 -13.31
C GLN A 199 -28.16 33.50 -13.28
N PRO A 200 -29.14 32.78 -13.88
CA PRO A 200 -29.15 31.33 -13.87
C PRO A 200 -28.12 30.73 -14.85
N LYS A 201 -27.79 29.44 -14.69
CA LYS A 201 -26.82 28.77 -15.57
C LYS A 201 -27.29 28.67 -17.01
N TRP A 202 -28.58 28.44 -17.23
CA TRP A 202 -29.17 28.27 -18.55
C TRP A 202 -30.34 29.22 -18.72
N ILE A 203 -30.37 29.89 -19.87
CA ILE A 203 -31.43 30.83 -20.24
C ILE A 203 -31.90 30.64 -21.67
N MET A 204 -33.13 31.09 -21.92
CA MET A 204 -33.58 31.52 -23.25
C MET A 204 -33.78 33.03 -23.27
N SER A 205 -33.67 33.64 -24.44
CA SER A 205 -33.91 35.06 -24.70
C SER A 205 -34.97 35.23 -25.78
N ALA A 206 -35.90 36.17 -25.64
CA ALA A 206 -36.82 36.49 -26.73
C ALA A 206 -36.06 37.12 -27.89
N GLU A 207 -35.16 38.05 -27.57
CA GLU A 207 -34.40 38.84 -28.54
C GLU A 207 -32.92 38.94 -28.15
N LEU A 208 -32.05 39.01 -29.15
CA LEU A 208 -30.64 39.34 -28.98
C LEU A 208 -30.38 40.65 -29.74
N VAL A 209 -30.07 41.72 -29.01
CA VAL A 209 -29.93 43.07 -29.57
C VAL A 209 -28.52 43.59 -29.31
N GLU A 210 -27.84 44.01 -30.37
CA GLU A 210 -26.49 44.57 -30.29
C GLU A 210 -26.55 46.08 -30.11
N THR A 211 -25.94 46.59 -29.04
CA THR A 211 -25.73 48.02 -28.81
C THR A 211 -24.27 48.29 -28.47
N SER A 212 -23.92 48.42 -27.18
CA SER A 212 -22.52 48.43 -26.71
C SER A 212 -21.91 47.01 -26.64
N LYS A 213 -22.77 46.02 -26.43
CA LYS A 213 -22.49 44.58 -26.49
C LYS A 213 -23.78 43.87 -26.90
N LEU A 214 -23.70 42.57 -27.17
CA LEU A 214 -24.88 41.77 -27.45
C LEU A 214 -25.67 41.54 -26.16
N TRP A 215 -26.91 42.03 -26.13
CA TRP A 215 -27.79 41.91 -24.96
C TRP A 215 -28.95 40.96 -25.25
N GLY A 216 -29.16 40.01 -24.36
CA GLY A 216 -30.38 39.21 -24.29
C GLY A 216 -31.47 39.98 -23.56
N ARG A 217 -32.61 40.19 -24.23
CA ARG A 217 -33.78 40.88 -23.68
C ARG A 217 -34.93 39.89 -23.53
N ILE A 218 -35.67 40.04 -22.43
CA ILE A 218 -36.79 39.19 -22.05
C ILE A 218 -36.30 37.76 -21.88
N ILE A 219 -35.80 37.47 -20.68
CA ILE A 219 -35.07 36.24 -20.36
C ILE A 219 -35.89 35.32 -19.48
N ALA A 220 -35.77 34.02 -19.68
CA ALA A 220 -36.22 33.02 -18.72
C ALA A 220 -35.15 31.98 -18.42
N LYS A 221 -35.16 31.49 -17.18
CA LYS A 221 -34.40 30.32 -16.77
C LYS A 221 -34.95 29.07 -17.47
N ILE A 222 -34.05 28.22 -17.97
CA ILE A 222 -34.41 26.93 -18.57
C ILE A 222 -33.55 25.81 -18.02
N GLN A 223 -33.93 24.58 -18.31
CA GLN A 223 -33.08 23.41 -18.13
C GLN A 223 -32.67 22.81 -19.47
N PRO A 224 -31.43 22.31 -19.61
CA PRO A 224 -30.91 21.79 -20.88
C PRO A 224 -31.70 20.57 -21.40
N GLU A 225 -32.23 19.74 -20.52
CA GLU A 225 -33.04 18.57 -20.87
C GLU A 225 -34.36 18.92 -21.58
N TRP A 226 -34.83 20.18 -21.48
CA TRP A 226 -36.01 20.64 -22.20
C TRP A 226 -35.71 20.89 -23.69
N ILE A 227 -34.44 21.07 -24.05
CA ILE A 227 -34.00 21.48 -25.39
C ILE A 227 -33.92 20.28 -26.34
N GLU A 228 -33.31 19.17 -25.92
CA GLU A 228 -33.09 17.99 -26.79
C GLU A 228 -34.40 17.43 -27.39
N PRO A 229 -35.51 17.28 -26.63
CA PRO A 229 -36.76 16.74 -27.18
C PRO A 229 -37.38 17.59 -28.29
N VAL A 230 -37.23 18.91 -28.22
CA VAL A 230 -37.81 19.87 -29.16
C VAL A 230 -36.86 20.25 -30.32
N ALA A 231 -35.59 19.88 -30.22
CA ALA A 231 -34.55 20.21 -31.19
C ALA A 231 -33.99 18.99 -31.95
N LYS A 232 -34.67 17.83 -31.92
CA LYS A 232 -34.18 16.56 -32.50
C LYS A 232 -33.73 16.66 -33.96
N HIS A 233 -34.36 17.54 -34.74
CA HIS A 233 -34.05 17.79 -36.16
C HIS A 233 -32.81 18.67 -36.38
N LEU A 234 -32.29 19.33 -35.36
CA LEU A 234 -31.19 20.30 -35.44
C LEU A 234 -29.93 19.88 -34.68
N ILE A 235 -30.06 18.98 -33.71
CA ILE A 235 -28.93 18.53 -32.89
C ILE A 235 -27.93 17.71 -33.69
N LYS A 236 -26.65 17.87 -33.36
CA LYS A 236 -25.55 17.02 -33.83
C LYS A 236 -25.07 16.15 -32.68
N ARG A 237 -24.87 14.86 -32.96
CA ARG A 237 -24.34 13.89 -32.00
C ARG A 237 -22.91 13.54 -32.40
N SER A 238 -22.04 13.46 -31.41
CA SER A 238 -20.68 12.93 -31.55
C SER A 238 -20.45 11.91 -30.45
N TYR A 239 -19.73 10.85 -30.77
CA TYR A 239 -19.40 9.77 -29.84
C TYR A 239 -17.89 9.73 -29.63
N SER A 240 -17.45 9.50 -28.40
CA SER A 240 -16.04 9.38 -28.04
C SER A 240 -15.83 8.25 -27.04
N GLU A 241 -14.57 7.83 -26.91
CA GLU A 241 -14.14 6.83 -25.90
C GLU A 241 -14.97 5.53 -25.95
N PRO A 242 -15.09 4.86 -27.12
CA PRO A 242 -15.69 3.53 -27.16
C PRO A 242 -14.85 2.57 -26.34
N HIS A 243 -15.46 1.91 -25.36
CA HIS A 243 -14.77 0.99 -24.45
C HIS A 243 -15.67 -0.17 -24.05
N TRP A 244 -15.07 -1.31 -23.77
CA TRP A 244 -15.77 -2.44 -23.19
C TRP A 244 -16.18 -2.16 -21.73
N SER A 245 -17.43 -2.50 -21.38
CA SER A 245 -17.90 -2.44 -20.00
C SER A 245 -18.21 -3.84 -19.48
N LYS A 246 -17.31 -4.39 -18.65
CA LYS A 246 -17.48 -5.69 -17.98
C LYS A 246 -18.84 -5.84 -17.31
N LYS A 247 -19.26 -4.84 -16.53
CA LYS A 247 -20.54 -4.81 -15.81
C LYS A 247 -21.77 -4.88 -16.73
N ARG A 248 -21.71 -4.23 -17.90
CA ARG A 248 -22.83 -4.21 -18.86
C ARG A 248 -22.70 -5.30 -19.94
N ALA A 249 -21.57 -6.00 -19.97
CA ALA A 249 -21.16 -6.93 -21.02
C ALA A 249 -21.42 -6.36 -22.44
N ALA A 250 -21.08 -5.09 -22.65
CA ALA A 250 -21.30 -4.39 -23.91
C ALA A 250 -20.31 -3.24 -24.07
N VAL A 251 -20.09 -2.84 -25.33
CA VAL A 251 -19.32 -1.63 -25.65
C VAL A 251 -20.17 -0.39 -25.40
N MET A 252 -19.58 0.53 -24.65
CA MET A 252 -20.17 1.79 -24.22
C MET A 252 -19.36 2.95 -24.79
N ALA A 253 -20.03 4.07 -25.08
CA ALA A 253 -19.37 5.28 -25.53
C ALA A 253 -19.98 6.50 -24.86
N HIS A 254 -19.27 7.62 -24.94
CA HIS A 254 -19.74 8.90 -24.46
C HIS A 254 -20.33 9.70 -25.61
N GLU A 255 -21.62 9.99 -25.50
CA GLU A 255 -22.35 10.83 -26.43
C GLU A 255 -22.32 12.28 -25.96
N LYS A 256 -21.97 13.17 -26.89
CA LYS A 256 -22.10 14.62 -26.76
C LYS A 256 -23.11 15.12 -27.78
N VAL A 257 -24.10 15.88 -27.31
CA VAL A 257 -25.17 16.46 -28.13
C VAL A 257 -25.02 17.97 -28.19
N MET A 258 -24.91 18.48 -29.41
CA MET A 258 -24.68 19.90 -29.70
C MET A 258 -25.90 20.48 -30.42
N LEU A 259 -26.37 21.65 -30.00
CA LEU A 259 -27.33 22.46 -30.75
C LEU A 259 -26.66 23.77 -31.15
N TYR A 260 -26.48 23.99 -32.46
CA TYR A 260 -25.85 25.20 -33.00
C TYR A 260 -24.51 25.59 -32.32
N GLY A 261 -23.68 24.62 -31.95
CA GLY A 261 -22.40 24.89 -31.27
C GLY A 261 -22.47 25.00 -29.75
N VAL A 262 -23.66 24.94 -29.15
CA VAL A 262 -23.83 24.86 -27.70
C VAL A 262 -23.95 23.39 -27.26
N PRO A 263 -23.15 22.93 -26.29
CA PRO A 263 -23.29 21.58 -25.73
C PRO A 263 -24.51 21.50 -24.81
N ILE A 264 -25.61 20.94 -25.32
CA ILE A 264 -26.83 20.73 -24.54
C ILE A 264 -26.74 19.45 -23.68
N VAL A 265 -26.04 18.43 -24.19
CA VAL A 265 -25.65 17.25 -23.42
C VAL A 265 -24.13 17.13 -23.54
N PRO A 266 -23.36 17.50 -22.50
CA PRO A 266 -21.91 17.53 -22.59
C PRO A 266 -21.30 16.12 -22.64
N LYS A 267 -21.88 15.16 -21.89
CA LYS A 267 -21.40 13.77 -21.78
C LYS A 267 -22.55 12.89 -21.27
N ARG A 268 -22.99 11.92 -22.08
CA ARG A 268 -24.01 10.90 -21.73
C ARG A 268 -23.49 9.52 -22.12
N LEU A 269 -23.51 8.57 -21.19
CA LEU A 269 -23.10 7.19 -21.47
C LEU A 269 -24.19 6.47 -22.29
N VAL A 270 -23.82 5.93 -23.46
CA VAL A 270 -24.74 5.23 -24.37
C VAL A 270 -24.15 3.89 -24.82
N SER A 271 -25.03 2.95 -25.19
CA SER A 271 -24.59 1.70 -25.80
C SER A 271 -24.09 1.97 -27.22
N TYR A 272 -22.90 1.47 -27.54
CA TYR A 272 -22.22 1.77 -28.80
C TYR A 272 -22.46 0.72 -29.88
N GLY A 273 -22.91 -0.48 -29.51
CA GLY A 273 -23.11 -1.59 -30.44
C GLY A 273 -24.04 -1.31 -31.62
N ALA A 274 -25.06 -0.47 -31.44
CA ALA A 274 -25.96 -0.07 -32.54
C ALA A 274 -25.46 1.14 -33.35
N ILE A 275 -24.45 1.85 -32.84
CA ILE A 275 -23.88 3.04 -33.47
C ILE A 275 -22.74 2.63 -34.39
N ASP A 276 -21.80 1.84 -33.89
CA ASP A 276 -20.71 1.25 -34.66
C ASP A 276 -20.53 -0.23 -34.27
N PRO A 277 -21.18 -1.15 -35.01
CA PRO A 277 -21.08 -2.58 -34.75
C PRO A 277 -19.67 -3.14 -34.93
N VAL A 278 -18.88 -2.57 -35.86
CA VAL A 278 -17.56 -3.11 -36.24
C VAL A 278 -16.57 -2.89 -35.09
N ILE A 279 -16.43 -1.64 -34.66
CA ILE A 279 -15.58 -1.30 -33.51
C ILE A 279 -16.07 -2.02 -32.25
N SER A 280 -17.39 -2.14 -32.08
CA SER A 280 -17.96 -2.80 -30.91
C SER A 280 -17.65 -4.30 -30.85
N ARG A 281 -17.58 -4.97 -32.01
CA ARG A 281 -17.17 -6.38 -32.09
C ARG A 281 -15.68 -6.54 -31.81
N GLU A 282 -14.84 -5.70 -32.40
CA GLU A 282 -13.39 -5.74 -32.17
C GLU A 282 -13.07 -5.58 -30.67
N LEU A 283 -13.65 -4.57 -30.02
CA LEU A 283 -13.49 -4.35 -28.58
C LEU A 283 -14.09 -5.49 -27.75
N PHE A 284 -15.17 -6.12 -28.20
CA PHE A 284 -15.69 -7.32 -27.54
C PHE A 284 -14.69 -8.47 -27.61
N VAL A 285 -14.15 -8.79 -28.78
CA VAL A 285 -13.20 -9.90 -28.91
C VAL A 285 -11.94 -9.63 -28.10
N ARG A 286 -11.33 -8.45 -28.26
CA ARG A 286 -10.07 -8.09 -27.58
C ARG A 286 -10.26 -8.03 -26.06
N SER A 287 -11.18 -7.20 -25.57
CA SER A 287 -11.31 -7.02 -24.12
C SER A 287 -12.08 -8.16 -23.44
N ALA A 288 -13.16 -8.67 -24.03
CA ALA A 288 -13.98 -9.67 -23.36
C ALA A 288 -13.39 -11.09 -23.46
N LEU A 289 -12.91 -11.50 -24.64
CA LEU A 289 -12.43 -12.87 -24.90
C LEU A 289 -10.93 -13.04 -24.67
N VAL A 290 -10.09 -12.15 -25.21
CA VAL A 290 -8.63 -12.24 -25.13
C VAL A 290 -8.14 -11.81 -23.74
N GLU A 291 -8.33 -10.53 -23.39
CA GLU A 291 -7.93 -9.98 -22.07
C GLU A 291 -8.70 -10.66 -20.92
N GLY A 292 -9.86 -11.27 -21.24
CA GLY A 292 -10.69 -12.04 -20.33
C GLY A 292 -11.55 -11.18 -19.41
N ASP A 293 -11.86 -9.97 -19.84
CA ASP A 293 -12.55 -8.97 -19.03
C ASP A 293 -14.08 -9.14 -19.08
N TRP A 294 -14.52 -10.38 -18.94
CA TRP A 294 -15.90 -10.81 -19.11
C TRP A 294 -16.31 -11.83 -18.05
N GLU A 295 -17.37 -11.51 -17.31
CA GLU A 295 -17.98 -12.42 -16.35
C GLU A 295 -19.02 -13.30 -17.05
N THR A 296 -18.63 -14.54 -17.35
CA THR A 296 -19.50 -15.51 -18.01
C THR A 296 -19.47 -16.89 -17.37
N LYS A 297 -20.51 -17.69 -17.65
CA LYS A 297 -20.66 -19.07 -17.20
C LYS A 297 -20.26 -20.09 -18.29
N HIS A 298 -19.79 -19.63 -19.45
CA HIS A 298 -19.38 -20.53 -20.54
C HIS A 298 -18.19 -21.40 -20.14
N ALA A 299 -18.26 -22.70 -20.45
CA ALA A 299 -17.25 -23.68 -20.06
C ALA A 299 -15.92 -23.47 -20.78
N PHE A 300 -15.94 -23.26 -22.10
CA PHE A 300 -14.74 -23.00 -22.91
C PHE A 300 -13.93 -21.84 -22.33
N PHE A 301 -14.60 -20.76 -21.93
CA PHE A 301 -13.93 -19.56 -21.44
C PHE A 301 -13.15 -19.84 -20.15
N LYS A 302 -13.71 -20.62 -19.22
CA LYS A 302 -12.99 -21.04 -18.01
C LYS A 302 -11.81 -21.96 -18.31
N GLN A 303 -11.98 -22.88 -19.26
CA GLN A 303 -10.91 -23.81 -19.68
C GLN A 303 -9.77 -23.05 -20.35
N ASN A 304 -10.07 -22.16 -21.29
CA ASN A 304 -9.09 -21.32 -21.97
C ASN A 304 -8.33 -20.42 -21.00
N ARG A 305 -9.03 -19.76 -20.06
CA ARG A 305 -8.36 -18.92 -19.04
C ARG A 305 -7.47 -19.74 -18.11
N LYS A 306 -7.86 -20.96 -17.76
CA LYS A 306 -6.99 -21.88 -17.00
C LYS A 306 -5.75 -22.26 -17.80
N LEU A 307 -5.92 -22.57 -19.08
CA LEU A 307 -4.81 -22.96 -19.95
C LEU A 307 -3.83 -21.81 -20.19
N LEU A 308 -4.32 -20.58 -20.44
CA LEU A 308 -3.48 -19.39 -20.52
C LEU A 308 -2.67 -19.19 -19.22
N GLN A 309 -3.31 -19.30 -18.05
CA GLN A 309 -2.61 -19.20 -16.76
C GLN A 309 -1.53 -20.27 -16.59
N GLU A 310 -1.80 -21.52 -17.01
CA GLU A 310 -0.80 -22.59 -16.97
C GLU A 310 0.42 -22.29 -17.87
N VAL A 311 0.20 -21.64 -19.02
CA VAL A 311 1.29 -21.25 -19.94
C VAL A 311 2.04 -20.03 -19.42
N GLU A 312 1.36 -19.02 -18.87
CA GLU A 312 1.98 -17.88 -18.19
C GLU A 312 2.83 -18.33 -16.99
N GLU A 313 2.36 -19.29 -16.19
CA GLU A 313 3.14 -19.89 -15.11
C GLU A 313 4.42 -20.58 -15.62
N LEU A 314 4.36 -21.21 -16.81
CA LEU A 314 5.53 -21.78 -17.46
C LEU A 314 6.51 -20.71 -17.96
N GLU A 315 6.04 -19.55 -18.43
CA GLU A 315 6.90 -18.41 -18.78
C GLU A 315 7.67 -17.88 -17.57
N HIS A 316 6.97 -17.71 -16.45
CA HIS A 316 7.61 -17.28 -15.21
C HIS A 316 8.62 -18.31 -14.68
N LYS A 317 8.31 -19.60 -14.76
CA LYS A 317 9.22 -20.69 -14.36
C LYS A 317 10.45 -20.74 -15.26
N SER A 318 10.26 -20.77 -16.57
CA SER A 318 11.33 -20.93 -17.57
C SER A 318 12.09 -19.65 -17.91
N ARG A 319 11.63 -18.49 -17.37
CA ARG A 319 12.16 -17.15 -17.62
C ARG A 319 12.26 -16.83 -19.12
N ARG A 320 11.27 -17.26 -19.90
CA ARG A 320 11.14 -17.06 -21.34
C ARG A 320 9.78 -16.42 -21.62
N ARG A 321 9.79 -15.20 -22.18
CA ARG A 321 8.58 -14.41 -22.55
C ARG A 321 8.07 -14.72 -23.96
N ASP A 322 8.72 -15.66 -24.64
CA ASP A 322 8.43 -16.10 -25.98
C ASP A 322 7.75 -17.47 -25.98
N ILE A 323 7.11 -17.87 -24.89
CA ILE A 323 6.37 -19.14 -24.86
C ILE A 323 4.92 -18.88 -25.21
N LEU A 324 4.27 -17.89 -24.61
CA LEU A 324 2.87 -17.57 -24.87
C LEU A 324 2.70 -16.82 -26.20
N VAL A 325 1.72 -17.24 -26.99
CA VAL A 325 1.27 -16.48 -28.17
C VAL A 325 0.76 -15.09 -27.76
N ASP A 326 0.93 -14.09 -28.62
CA ASP A 326 0.52 -12.73 -28.26
C ASP A 326 -1.01 -12.53 -28.37
N ASP A 327 -1.48 -11.41 -27.81
CA ASP A 327 -2.89 -11.04 -27.82
C ASP A 327 -3.47 -10.91 -29.24
N ASP A 328 -2.65 -10.61 -30.26
CA ASP A 328 -3.10 -10.49 -31.63
C ASP A 328 -3.35 -11.87 -32.26
N GLU A 329 -2.51 -12.87 -32.00
CA GLU A 329 -2.78 -14.27 -32.39
C GLU A 329 -4.03 -14.83 -31.70
N LEU A 330 -4.22 -14.55 -30.40
CA LEU A 330 -5.44 -14.91 -29.67
C LEU A 330 -6.67 -14.20 -30.23
N PHE A 331 -6.52 -12.92 -30.61
CA PHE A 331 -7.58 -12.15 -31.26
C PHE A 331 -7.97 -12.77 -32.59
N GLU A 332 -7.01 -13.10 -33.45
CA GLU A 332 -7.27 -13.75 -34.74
C GLU A 332 -7.97 -15.10 -34.58
N PHE A 333 -7.58 -15.90 -33.58
CA PHE A 333 -8.24 -17.16 -33.26
C PHE A 333 -9.75 -16.97 -33.03
N TYR A 334 -10.12 -16.01 -32.20
CA TYR A 334 -11.52 -15.70 -31.91
C TYR A 334 -12.21 -15.00 -33.08
N ASP A 335 -11.53 -14.07 -33.76
CA ASP A 335 -12.08 -13.27 -34.85
C ASP A 335 -12.55 -14.13 -36.03
N GLN A 336 -11.76 -15.15 -36.39
CA GLN A 336 -12.10 -16.10 -37.46
C GLN A 336 -13.31 -16.99 -37.14
N ARG A 337 -13.64 -17.18 -35.85
CA ARG A 337 -14.64 -18.14 -35.38
C ARG A 337 -15.93 -17.49 -34.89
N VAL A 338 -15.84 -16.32 -34.25
CA VAL A 338 -16.97 -15.61 -33.66
C VAL A 338 -17.73 -14.82 -34.73
N GLY A 339 -19.06 -15.00 -34.79
CA GLY A 339 -19.92 -14.36 -35.78
C GLY A 339 -19.81 -12.82 -35.80
N THR A 340 -19.98 -12.23 -36.98
CA THR A 340 -19.87 -10.76 -37.20
C THR A 340 -20.93 -9.95 -36.45
N GLU A 341 -22.06 -10.57 -36.08
CA GLU A 341 -23.16 -9.96 -35.34
C GLU A 341 -22.87 -9.80 -33.84
N VAL A 342 -21.78 -10.40 -33.35
CA VAL A 342 -21.47 -10.46 -31.93
C VAL A 342 -20.79 -9.18 -31.45
N VAL A 343 -21.59 -8.21 -31.04
CA VAL A 343 -21.10 -6.90 -30.54
C VAL A 343 -21.27 -6.70 -29.02
N SER A 344 -21.74 -7.74 -28.32
CA SER A 344 -21.95 -7.72 -26.86
C SER A 344 -22.04 -9.14 -26.32
N GLY A 345 -21.93 -9.30 -25.00
CA GLY A 345 -22.13 -10.59 -24.34
C GLY A 345 -23.50 -11.20 -24.61
N LYS A 346 -24.57 -10.39 -24.72
CA LYS A 346 -25.92 -10.89 -25.07
C LYS A 346 -26.00 -11.41 -26.51
N HIS A 347 -25.31 -10.73 -27.44
CA HIS A 347 -25.21 -11.21 -28.82
C HIS A 347 -24.40 -12.50 -28.87
N PHE A 348 -23.30 -12.58 -28.12
CA PHE A 348 -22.49 -13.80 -28.00
C PHE A 348 -23.33 -14.96 -27.45
N ASP A 349 -24.07 -14.77 -26.35
CA ASP A 349 -24.88 -15.83 -25.74
C ASP A 349 -25.93 -16.38 -26.73
N THR A 350 -26.48 -15.50 -27.56
CA THR A 350 -27.47 -15.89 -28.59
C THR A 350 -26.82 -16.66 -29.73
N TRP A 351 -25.66 -16.21 -30.20
CA TRP A 351 -24.87 -16.87 -31.22
C TRP A 351 -24.33 -18.23 -30.75
N TRP A 352 -23.73 -18.27 -29.55
CA TRP A 352 -23.11 -19.45 -28.96
C TRP A 352 -24.11 -20.59 -28.74
N LYS A 353 -25.37 -20.29 -28.40
CA LYS A 353 -26.44 -21.31 -28.32
C LYS A 353 -26.62 -22.11 -29.61
N LYS A 354 -26.37 -21.49 -30.77
CA LYS A 354 -26.45 -22.16 -32.07
C LYS A 354 -25.12 -22.79 -32.45
N ALA A 355 -24.02 -22.05 -32.30
CA ALA A 355 -22.67 -22.53 -32.66
C ALA A 355 -22.24 -23.76 -31.85
N SER A 356 -22.47 -23.76 -30.54
CA SER A 356 -22.11 -24.88 -29.65
C SER A 356 -22.89 -26.16 -29.90
N GLN A 357 -24.05 -26.11 -30.56
CA GLN A 357 -24.77 -27.31 -30.99
C GLN A 357 -24.07 -28.02 -32.14
N GLN A 358 -23.35 -27.27 -32.98
CA GLN A 358 -22.59 -27.81 -34.10
C GLN A 358 -21.20 -28.28 -33.66
N ASN A 359 -20.50 -27.46 -32.88
CA ASN A 359 -19.20 -27.80 -32.30
C ASN A 359 -19.03 -27.15 -30.93
N LYS A 360 -19.00 -27.95 -29.87
CA LYS A 360 -18.83 -27.47 -28.48
C LYS A 360 -17.42 -26.96 -28.19
N GLU A 361 -16.43 -27.50 -28.89
CA GLU A 361 -15.00 -27.19 -28.73
C GLU A 361 -14.55 -26.08 -29.68
N LEU A 362 -15.48 -25.44 -30.41
CA LEU A 362 -15.16 -24.44 -31.45
C LEU A 362 -14.17 -23.37 -30.98
N LEU A 363 -14.30 -22.95 -29.72
CA LEU A 363 -13.51 -21.87 -29.12
C LEU A 363 -12.49 -22.39 -28.10
N ASN A 364 -12.30 -23.69 -27.95
CA ASN A 364 -11.35 -24.25 -26.99
C ASN A 364 -9.92 -24.10 -27.54
N PHE A 365 -8.99 -23.68 -26.69
CA PHE A 365 -7.57 -23.71 -27.03
C PHE A 365 -7.03 -25.13 -26.91
N GLU A 366 -6.21 -25.53 -27.89
CA GLU A 366 -5.31 -26.65 -27.72
C GLU A 366 -4.00 -26.14 -27.09
N LYS A 367 -3.38 -26.94 -26.23
CA LYS A 367 -2.21 -26.50 -25.47
C LYS A 367 -1.10 -26.07 -26.43
N GLU A 368 -0.85 -26.84 -27.49
CA GLU A 368 0.16 -26.56 -28.52
C GLU A 368 -0.05 -25.23 -29.24
N MET A 369 -1.30 -24.75 -29.38
CA MET A 369 -1.61 -23.48 -30.05
C MET A 369 -1.17 -22.25 -29.24
N LEU A 370 -0.90 -22.42 -27.95
CA LEU A 370 -0.47 -21.33 -27.08
C LEU A 370 1.06 -21.21 -27.02
N PHE A 371 1.82 -22.13 -27.63
CA PHE A 371 3.28 -22.15 -27.60
C PHE A 371 3.90 -21.55 -28.85
N LYS A 372 4.80 -20.57 -28.68
CA LYS A 372 5.78 -20.14 -29.69
C LYS A 372 7.02 -21.04 -29.62
N GLY A 373 6.95 -22.25 -30.19
CA GLY A 373 8.10 -23.16 -30.36
C GLY A 373 8.10 -24.41 -29.45
N ASP A 374 9.23 -25.13 -29.38
CA ASP A 374 9.36 -26.42 -28.67
C ASP A 374 9.70 -26.21 -27.18
N ALA A 375 8.67 -26.21 -26.32
CA ALA A 375 8.79 -26.02 -24.87
C ALA A 375 8.89 -27.35 -24.07
N SER A 376 9.19 -28.47 -24.75
CA SER A 376 9.16 -29.82 -24.18
C SER A 376 10.23 -30.10 -23.10
N HIS A 377 11.15 -29.18 -22.84
CA HIS A 377 12.26 -29.32 -21.87
C HIS A 377 11.99 -28.79 -20.45
N VAL A 378 10.83 -28.19 -20.16
CA VAL A 378 10.51 -27.65 -18.82
C VAL A 378 9.66 -28.65 -18.03
N THR A 379 10.26 -29.35 -17.05
CA THR A 379 9.53 -30.32 -16.23
C THR A 379 9.13 -29.74 -14.87
N ASP A 380 8.04 -30.26 -14.29
CA ASP A 380 7.62 -29.91 -12.92
C ASP A 380 8.68 -30.29 -11.85
N LEU A 381 9.60 -31.19 -12.17
CA LEU A 381 10.70 -31.58 -11.29
C LEU A 381 11.80 -30.50 -11.25
N ASP A 382 12.02 -29.81 -12.37
CA ASP A 382 13.00 -28.73 -12.46
C ASP A 382 12.51 -27.46 -11.74
N TYR A 383 11.19 -27.24 -11.75
CA TYR A 383 10.52 -26.08 -11.17
C TYR A 383 9.42 -26.50 -10.19
N PRO A 384 9.79 -27.02 -9.00
CA PRO A 384 8.84 -27.59 -8.06
C PRO A 384 7.91 -26.53 -7.46
N ASN A 385 6.68 -26.91 -7.11
CA ASN A 385 5.74 -25.97 -6.46
C ASN A 385 6.03 -25.80 -4.95
N PHE A 386 6.85 -26.67 -4.37
CA PHE A 386 7.15 -26.67 -2.94
C PHE A 386 8.63 -26.96 -2.67
N TRP A 387 9.17 -26.29 -1.67
CA TRP A 387 10.46 -26.59 -1.06
C TRP A 387 10.24 -27.42 0.22
N HIS A 388 11.10 -28.41 0.44
CA HIS A 388 11.02 -29.29 1.60
C HIS A 388 12.28 -29.12 2.46
N GLN A 389 12.11 -28.78 3.74
CA GLN A 389 13.20 -28.70 4.71
C GLN A 389 12.75 -29.36 6.01
N GLY A 390 13.41 -30.47 6.38
CA GLY A 390 12.98 -31.30 7.51
C GLY A 390 11.51 -31.74 7.36
N GLY A 391 10.68 -31.39 8.33
CA GLY A 391 9.22 -31.63 8.30
C GLY A 391 8.39 -30.55 7.60
N PHE A 392 9.01 -29.47 7.12
CA PHE A 392 8.30 -28.32 6.55
C PHE A 392 8.11 -28.44 5.03
N LYS A 393 6.90 -28.11 4.57
CA LYS A 393 6.54 -27.98 3.16
C LYS A 393 6.22 -26.52 2.86
N LEU A 394 7.16 -25.81 2.23
CA LEU A 394 7.09 -24.38 1.95
C LEU A 394 6.67 -24.15 0.49
N LYS A 395 5.74 -23.22 0.24
CA LYS A 395 5.29 -22.93 -1.14
C LYS A 395 6.34 -22.13 -1.88
N LEU A 396 6.56 -22.45 -3.16
CA LEU A 396 7.38 -21.68 -4.09
C LEU A 396 6.49 -20.86 -5.04
N SER A 397 6.96 -19.67 -5.40
CA SER A 397 6.44 -18.92 -6.55
C SER A 397 7.59 -18.42 -7.41
N TYR A 398 7.31 -18.33 -8.71
CA TYR A 398 8.27 -17.94 -9.74
C TYR A 398 7.81 -16.64 -10.37
N GLN A 399 8.74 -15.73 -10.60
CA GLN A 399 8.46 -14.48 -11.30
C GLN A 399 9.60 -14.17 -12.27
N PHE A 400 9.23 -13.65 -13.44
CA PHE A 400 10.18 -13.21 -14.46
C PHE A 400 9.92 -11.75 -14.81
N GLU A 401 10.40 -10.86 -13.95
CA GLU A 401 10.32 -9.40 -14.11
C GLU A 401 11.70 -8.79 -13.88
N PRO A 402 12.58 -8.79 -14.89
CA PRO A 402 13.93 -8.26 -14.75
C PRO A 402 13.93 -6.82 -14.21
N GLY A 403 14.59 -6.61 -13.06
CA GLY A 403 14.70 -5.30 -12.40
C GLY A 403 13.72 -5.06 -11.25
N GLU A 404 12.79 -5.97 -10.98
CA GLU A 404 11.94 -5.95 -9.79
C GLU A 404 12.58 -6.75 -8.63
N ASP A 405 12.34 -6.33 -7.38
CA ASP A 405 12.95 -6.94 -6.19
C ASP A 405 12.58 -8.42 -5.99
N ASN A 406 11.42 -8.85 -6.50
CA ASN A 406 10.89 -10.21 -6.38
C ASN A 406 11.13 -11.09 -7.61
N ASP A 407 11.98 -10.65 -8.55
CA ASP A 407 12.40 -11.47 -9.69
C ASP A 407 13.10 -12.76 -9.23
N GLY A 408 12.80 -13.88 -9.90
CA GLY A 408 13.33 -15.19 -9.55
C GLY A 408 12.42 -16.03 -8.67
N VAL A 409 13.00 -16.72 -7.69
CA VAL A 409 12.31 -17.73 -6.86
C VAL A 409 12.00 -17.17 -5.47
N THR A 410 10.73 -17.21 -5.09
CA THR A 410 10.28 -16.81 -3.76
C THR A 410 9.78 -18.00 -2.95
N VAL A 411 10.32 -18.17 -1.75
CA VAL A 411 9.87 -19.14 -0.73
C VAL A 411 8.90 -18.46 0.22
N HIS A 412 7.69 -18.99 0.37
CA HIS A 412 6.67 -18.46 1.27
C HIS A 412 6.73 -19.17 2.62
N ILE A 413 7.05 -18.41 3.66
CA ILE A 413 7.26 -18.90 5.03
C ILE A 413 6.14 -18.35 5.93
N PRO A 414 5.29 -19.20 6.52
CA PRO A 414 4.34 -18.78 7.54
C PRO A 414 5.05 -18.15 8.74
N LEU A 415 4.56 -16.99 9.21
CA LEU A 415 5.15 -16.25 10.33
C LEU A 415 5.45 -17.10 11.59
N PRO A 416 4.57 -18.02 12.05
CA PRO A 416 4.81 -18.81 13.27
C PRO A 416 6.00 -19.78 13.19
N ILE A 417 6.44 -20.15 11.99
CA ILE A 417 7.57 -21.06 11.80
C ILE A 417 8.81 -20.35 11.26
N LEU A 418 8.76 -19.03 11.10
CA LEU A 418 9.83 -18.27 10.46
C LEU A 418 11.19 -18.55 11.10
N ASN A 419 11.26 -18.59 12.43
CA ASN A 419 12.50 -18.84 13.17
C ASN A 419 12.93 -20.30 13.21
N GLN A 420 12.05 -21.23 12.82
CA GLN A 420 12.33 -22.67 12.72
C GLN A 420 12.87 -23.09 11.35
N ILE A 421 12.92 -22.18 10.36
CA ILE A 421 13.50 -22.42 9.04
C ILE A 421 14.99 -22.07 9.08
N ASP A 422 15.83 -22.99 8.64
CA ASP A 422 17.27 -22.78 8.51
C ASP A 422 17.62 -22.23 7.13
N GLN A 423 18.69 -21.46 7.01
CA GLN A 423 19.12 -20.95 5.70
C GLN A 423 19.80 -22.04 4.85
N ASP A 424 20.24 -23.12 5.48
CA ASP A 424 20.99 -24.19 4.83
C ASP A 424 20.19 -24.87 3.72
N GLY A 425 20.84 -25.03 2.57
CA GLY A 425 20.29 -25.67 1.37
C GLY A 425 19.63 -24.72 0.38
N PHE A 426 19.16 -23.54 0.81
CA PHE A 426 18.57 -22.55 -0.10
C PHE A 426 19.59 -21.94 -1.07
N ASP A 427 20.86 -21.95 -0.69
CA ASP A 427 22.01 -21.58 -1.52
C ASP A 427 22.15 -22.46 -2.77
N TRP A 428 21.68 -23.71 -2.74
CA TRP A 428 21.66 -24.59 -3.91
C TRP A 428 20.60 -24.23 -4.94
N GLN A 429 19.63 -23.38 -4.61
CA GLN A 429 18.51 -23.03 -5.49
C GLN A 429 17.70 -24.26 -5.97
N ILE A 430 16.60 -24.01 -6.70
CA ILE A 430 15.84 -25.06 -7.37
C ILE A 430 16.62 -25.72 -8.52
N PRO A 431 16.31 -26.99 -8.88
CA PRO A 431 17.05 -27.72 -9.92
C PRO A 431 17.15 -26.98 -11.26
N GLY A 432 16.07 -26.35 -11.72
CA GLY A 432 16.01 -25.65 -13.01
C GLY A 432 16.92 -24.42 -13.13
N LEU A 433 17.39 -23.84 -12.01
CA LEU A 433 18.28 -22.67 -12.01
C LEU A 433 19.70 -22.99 -11.53
N ARG A 434 19.98 -24.22 -11.06
CA ARG A 434 21.29 -24.62 -10.53
C ARG A 434 22.43 -24.44 -11.51
N HIS A 435 22.24 -24.90 -12.74
CA HIS A 435 23.28 -24.79 -13.76
C HIS A 435 23.63 -23.32 -14.02
N GLU A 436 22.63 -22.44 -14.17
CA GLU A 436 22.85 -21.00 -14.35
C GLU A 436 23.53 -20.35 -13.14
N LEU A 437 23.12 -20.72 -11.92
CA LEU A 437 23.73 -20.28 -10.67
C LEU A 437 25.23 -20.62 -10.63
N ILE A 438 25.59 -21.87 -10.88
CA ILE A 438 26.98 -22.32 -10.84
C ILE A 438 27.82 -21.65 -11.92
N VAL A 439 27.30 -21.54 -13.14
CA VAL A 439 27.99 -20.83 -14.23
C VAL A 439 28.24 -19.37 -13.85
N SER A 440 27.26 -18.71 -13.23
CA SER A 440 27.38 -17.32 -12.80
C SER A 440 28.38 -17.15 -11.66
N LEU A 441 28.38 -18.07 -10.69
CA LEU A 441 29.40 -18.12 -9.62
C LEU A 441 30.81 -18.28 -10.20
N ILE A 442 31.02 -19.23 -11.12
CA ILE A 442 32.34 -19.41 -11.77
C ILE A 442 32.76 -18.14 -12.53
N LYS A 443 31.83 -17.47 -13.21
CA LYS A 443 32.10 -16.21 -13.93
C LYS A 443 32.42 -15.05 -12.99
N ALA A 444 31.88 -15.04 -11.77
CA ALA A 444 32.13 -14.03 -10.74
C ALA A 444 33.53 -14.12 -10.14
N LEU A 445 34.24 -15.26 -10.32
CA LEU A 445 35.61 -15.41 -9.83
C LEU A 445 36.58 -14.37 -10.45
N PRO A 446 37.64 -13.98 -9.71
CA PRO A 446 38.73 -13.16 -10.21
C PRO A 446 39.30 -13.69 -11.53
N LYS A 447 39.69 -12.77 -12.42
CA LYS A 447 40.18 -13.11 -13.78
C LYS A 447 41.38 -14.08 -13.75
N THR A 448 42.17 -14.07 -12.69
CA THR A 448 43.30 -14.98 -12.47
C THR A 448 42.85 -16.43 -12.28
N LEU A 449 41.80 -16.65 -11.48
CA LEU A 449 41.24 -17.98 -11.18
C LEU A 449 40.32 -18.48 -12.28
N ARG A 450 39.43 -17.61 -12.79
CA ARG A 450 38.40 -17.95 -13.79
C ARG A 450 38.95 -18.59 -15.06
N LYS A 451 40.16 -18.22 -15.49
CA LYS A 451 40.82 -18.79 -16.68
C LYS A 451 40.98 -20.32 -16.61
N ASN A 452 41.05 -20.88 -15.41
CA ASN A 452 41.17 -22.32 -15.19
C ASN A 452 39.84 -23.07 -15.32
N PHE A 453 38.72 -22.35 -15.48
CA PHE A 453 37.36 -22.89 -15.52
C PHE A 453 36.62 -22.49 -16.81
N VAL A 454 37.35 -22.38 -17.93
CA VAL A 454 36.78 -22.03 -19.24
C VAL A 454 36.73 -23.28 -20.13
N PRO A 455 35.57 -23.63 -20.72
CA PRO A 455 34.27 -22.95 -20.65
C PRO A 455 33.51 -23.21 -19.33
N ALA A 456 33.00 -22.16 -18.69
CA ALA A 456 32.30 -22.28 -17.40
C ALA A 456 31.09 -23.25 -17.39
N PRO A 457 30.26 -23.34 -18.45
CA PRO A 457 29.18 -24.34 -18.53
C PRO A 457 29.67 -25.77 -18.35
N ASN A 458 30.77 -26.15 -19.01
CA ASN A 458 31.30 -27.52 -18.93
C ASN A 458 31.72 -27.90 -17.49
N TYR A 459 32.25 -26.94 -16.72
CA TYR A 459 32.60 -27.17 -15.32
C TYR A 459 31.37 -27.22 -14.42
N ALA A 460 30.33 -26.44 -14.72
CA ALA A 460 29.05 -26.52 -14.02
C ALA A 460 28.37 -27.87 -14.25
N ASP A 461 28.34 -28.37 -15.49
CA ASP A 461 27.83 -29.70 -15.83
C ASP A 461 28.62 -30.80 -15.10
N ALA A 462 29.96 -30.71 -15.13
CA ALA A 462 30.83 -31.67 -14.45
C ALA A 462 30.65 -31.66 -12.93
N PHE A 463 30.37 -30.49 -12.33
CA PHE A 463 30.05 -30.36 -10.91
C PHE A 463 28.70 -31.01 -10.59
N LEU A 464 27.65 -30.68 -11.34
CA LEU A 464 26.30 -31.21 -11.14
C LEU A 464 26.25 -32.73 -11.32
N ALA A 465 27.10 -33.30 -12.17
CA ALA A 465 27.21 -34.76 -12.34
C ALA A 465 27.90 -35.48 -11.18
N ARG A 466 28.62 -34.77 -10.31
CA ARG A 466 29.44 -35.35 -9.22
C ARG A 466 28.95 -35.03 -7.83
N ALA A 467 28.43 -33.82 -7.63
CA ALA A 467 28.00 -33.35 -6.32
C ALA A 467 26.57 -33.80 -6.03
N THR A 468 26.35 -34.33 -4.82
CA THR A 468 24.98 -34.54 -4.33
C THR A 468 24.45 -33.22 -3.76
N PRO A 469 23.33 -32.68 -4.27
CA PRO A 469 22.77 -31.43 -3.76
C PRO A 469 22.42 -31.53 -2.27
N MET A 470 22.63 -30.43 -1.53
CA MET A 470 22.26 -30.27 -0.11
C MET A 470 22.99 -31.19 0.90
N GLU A 471 24.01 -31.95 0.50
CA GLU A 471 24.89 -32.67 1.45
C GLU A 471 25.82 -31.74 2.24
N ALA A 472 26.21 -30.62 1.64
CA ALA A 472 27.01 -29.57 2.23
C ALA A 472 26.63 -28.21 1.59
N PRO A 473 27.02 -27.06 2.17
CA PRO A 473 26.84 -25.77 1.52
C PRO A 473 27.39 -25.76 0.09
N LEU A 474 26.75 -25.03 -0.82
CA LEU A 474 27.05 -25.02 -2.25
C LEU A 474 28.50 -24.57 -2.51
N LEU A 475 28.94 -23.50 -1.85
CA LEU A 475 30.31 -22.98 -2.02
C LEU A 475 31.35 -23.97 -1.52
N ASP A 476 31.12 -24.63 -0.37
CA ASP A 476 32.02 -25.67 0.16
C ASP A 476 32.16 -26.83 -0.83
N SER A 477 31.03 -27.23 -1.43
CA SER A 477 30.98 -28.28 -2.43
C SER A 477 31.70 -27.87 -3.71
N LEU A 478 31.51 -26.63 -4.17
CA LEU A 478 32.17 -26.07 -5.34
C LEU A 478 33.68 -25.96 -5.14
N GLU A 479 34.14 -25.42 -4.01
CA GLU A 479 35.57 -25.29 -3.69
C GLU A 479 36.27 -26.65 -3.70
N LYS A 480 35.63 -27.66 -3.10
CA LYS A 480 36.11 -29.04 -3.07
C LYS A 480 36.17 -29.67 -4.46
N GLU A 481 35.10 -29.58 -5.24
CA GLU A 481 35.01 -30.26 -6.54
C GLU A 481 35.81 -29.53 -7.63
N LEU A 482 35.82 -28.20 -7.65
CA LEU A 482 36.67 -27.43 -8.58
C LEU A 482 38.15 -27.71 -8.35
N ARG A 483 38.59 -27.79 -7.09
CA ARG A 483 39.96 -28.19 -6.73
C ARG A 483 40.29 -29.61 -7.20
N ARG A 484 39.35 -30.55 -7.09
CA ARG A 484 39.52 -31.93 -7.60
C ARG A 484 39.64 -31.98 -9.12
N MET A 485 38.93 -31.10 -9.83
CA MET A 485 38.95 -31.06 -11.30
C MET A 485 40.21 -30.41 -11.87
N THR A 486 40.73 -29.34 -11.25
CA THR A 486 41.83 -28.54 -11.84
C THR A 486 43.10 -28.47 -11.00
N GLY A 487 43.05 -28.86 -9.72
CA GLY A 487 44.13 -28.68 -8.75
C GLY A 487 44.25 -27.25 -8.20
N VAL A 488 43.46 -26.30 -8.70
CA VAL A 488 43.49 -24.89 -8.26
C VAL A 488 42.65 -24.73 -7.01
N GLU A 489 43.21 -24.06 -6.00
CA GLU A 489 42.49 -23.72 -4.77
C GLU A 489 41.73 -22.41 -4.96
N VAL A 490 40.43 -22.43 -4.69
CA VAL A 490 39.55 -21.26 -4.65
C VAL A 490 39.21 -21.03 -3.18
N LEU A 491 39.50 -19.84 -2.66
CA LEU A 491 39.22 -19.47 -1.28
C LEU A 491 37.83 -18.83 -1.18
N ARG A 492 37.27 -18.79 0.04
CA ARG A 492 35.94 -18.21 0.27
C ARG A 492 35.84 -16.75 -0.19
N ASP A 493 36.90 -15.98 0.04
CA ASP A 493 36.97 -14.56 -0.33
C ASP A 493 37.11 -14.31 -1.85
N ASP A 494 37.39 -15.36 -2.64
CA ASP A 494 37.45 -15.24 -4.10
C ASP A 494 36.05 -15.17 -4.73
N TRP A 495 34.99 -15.58 -4.01
CA TRP A 495 33.63 -15.52 -4.52
C TRP A 495 33.04 -14.12 -4.41
N ASN A 496 32.94 -13.43 -5.54
CA ASN A 496 32.25 -12.14 -5.59
C ASN A 496 30.73 -12.34 -5.73
N LEU A 497 30.06 -12.59 -4.60
CA LEU A 497 28.62 -12.85 -4.58
C LEU A 497 27.79 -11.65 -5.07
N ASP A 498 28.28 -10.42 -4.90
CA ASP A 498 27.59 -9.19 -5.33
C ASP A 498 27.47 -9.06 -6.86
N GLN A 499 28.29 -9.79 -7.61
CA GLN A 499 28.16 -9.88 -9.08
C GLN A 499 27.10 -10.90 -9.53
N LEU A 500 26.53 -11.67 -8.61
CA LEU A 500 25.51 -12.66 -8.95
C LEU A 500 24.21 -11.95 -9.34
N PRO A 501 23.60 -12.30 -10.50
CA PRO A 501 22.27 -11.83 -10.85
C PRO A 501 21.26 -12.02 -9.71
N GLU A 502 20.44 -11.00 -9.45
CA GLU A 502 19.54 -11.00 -8.30
C GLU A 502 18.55 -12.17 -8.31
N HIS A 503 18.06 -12.55 -9.49
CA HIS A 503 17.08 -13.63 -9.68
C HIS A 503 17.61 -15.03 -9.33
N LEU A 504 18.94 -15.19 -9.18
CA LEU A 504 19.56 -16.44 -8.77
C LEU A 504 19.62 -16.59 -7.25
N ARG A 505 19.34 -15.52 -6.49
CA ARG A 505 19.19 -15.56 -5.04
C ARG A 505 17.74 -15.85 -4.66
N ILE A 506 17.52 -16.75 -3.71
CA ILE A 506 16.18 -17.01 -3.19
C ILE A 506 15.67 -15.79 -2.43
N THR A 507 14.41 -15.44 -2.66
CA THR A 507 13.69 -14.44 -1.87
C THR A 507 12.83 -15.15 -0.83
N PHE A 508 12.94 -14.78 0.44
CA PHE A 508 12.13 -15.29 1.53
C PHE A 508 10.96 -14.33 1.78
N ARG A 509 9.74 -14.83 1.78
CA ARG A 509 8.53 -14.04 2.02
C ARG A 509 7.80 -14.56 3.25
N ALA A 510 7.73 -13.73 4.29
CA ALA A 510 6.93 -14.02 5.47
C ALA A 510 5.45 -13.75 5.17
N VAL A 511 4.58 -14.72 5.47
CA VAL A 511 3.13 -14.62 5.22
C VAL A 511 2.31 -14.81 6.49
N ASP A 512 1.14 -14.17 6.53
CA ASP A 512 0.14 -14.40 7.58
C ASP A 512 -0.69 -15.68 7.32
N TYR A 513 -1.62 -15.99 8.23
CA TYR A 513 -2.52 -17.15 8.14
C TYR A 513 -3.48 -17.11 6.93
N ARG A 514 -3.62 -15.96 6.24
CA ARG A 514 -4.40 -15.79 5.00
C ARG A 514 -3.51 -15.78 3.75
N ASN A 515 -2.24 -16.17 3.87
CA ASN A 515 -1.21 -16.08 2.84
C ASN A 515 -0.94 -14.64 2.33
N ARG A 516 -1.22 -13.62 3.15
CA ARG A 516 -0.88 -12.24 2.80
C ARG A 516 0.58 -11.96 3.14
N LYS A 517 1.30 -11.34 2.20
CA LYS A 517 2.68 -10.87 2.37
C LYS A 517 2.76 -9.90 3.54
N LEU A 518 3.64 -10.19 4.50
CA LEU A 518 4.00 -9.30 5.60
C LEU A 518 5.26 -8.51 5.27
N LYS A 519 6.31 -9.23 4.86
CA LYS A 519 7.59 -8.69 4.43
C LYS A 519 8.32 -9.75 3.59
N GLU A 520 9.26 -9.31 2.76
CA GLU A 520 10.18 -10.20 2.06
C GLU A 520 11.60 -9.64 2.12
N ASN A 521 12.58 -10.52 2.06
CA ASN A 521 14.00 -10.21 1.98
C ASN A 521 14.73 -11.41 1.35
N ARG A 522 15.88 -11.18 0.71
CA ARG A 522 16.78 -12.22 0.20
C ARG A 522 17.70 -12.79 1.28
N ASP A 523 17.82 -12.09 2.40
CA ASP A 523 18.47 -12.58 3.61
C ASP A 523 17.42 -13.04 4.63
N LEU A 524 17.47 -14.32 5.01
CA LEU A 524 16.52 -14.91 5.94
C LEU A 524 16.71 -14.35 7.36
N TYR A 525 17.94 -14.03 7.78
CA TYR A 525 18.22 -13.47 9.09
C TYR A 525 17.66 -12.05 9.21
N GLU A 526 17.88 -11.19 8.21
CA GLU A 526 17.29 -9.85 8.21
C GLU A 526 15.76 -9.89 8.21
N LEU A 527 15.17 -10.89 7.53
CA LEU A 527 13.72 -11.13 7.57
C LEU A 527 13.25 -11.51 8.98
N LYS A 528 13.94 -12.46 9.63
CA LYS A 528 13.67 -12.90 11.01
C LYS A 528 13.76 -11.73 11.99
N GLU A 529 14.87 -10.98 11.96
CA GLU A 529 15.11 -9.84 12.86
C GLU A 529 14.01 -8.78 12.74
N SER A 530 13.69 -8.39 11.51
CA SER A 530 12.69 -7.35 11.28
C SER A 530 11.24 -7.75 11.58
N LEU A 531 10.99 -9.02 11.86
CA LEU A 531 9.67 -9.55 12.23
C LEU A 531 9.64 -10.12 13.66
N LYS A 532 10.72 -10.00 14.45
CA LYS A 532 10.82 -10.56 15.81
C LYS A 532 9.61 -10.22 16.70
N ASP A 533 9.26 -8.95 16.81
CA ASP A 533 8.12 -8.51 17.63
C ASP A 533 6.78 -9.11 17.15
N LYS A 534 6.63 -9.29 15.83
CA LYS A 534 5.41 -9.86 15.24
C LYS A 534 5.34 -11.37 15.43
N VAL A 535 6.47 -12.07 15.37
CA VAL A 535 6.54 -13.50 15.67
C VAL A 535 6.16 -13.72 17.13
N GLN A 536 6.76 -12.97 18.06
CA GLN A 536 6.45 -13.09 19.49
C GLN A 536 4.98 -12.78 19.80
N ALA A 537 4.42 -11.70 19.25
CA ALA A 537 3.00 -11.39 19.40
C ALA A 537 2.08 -12.45 18.76
N THR A 538 2.56 -13.19 17.77
CA THR A 538 1.82 -14.30 17.16
C THR A 538 1.90 -15.55 18.04
N LEU A 539 3.05 -15.85 18.62
CA LEU A 539 3.22 -16.97 19.55
C LEU A 539 2.30 -16.83 20.78
N SER A 540 2.25 -15.65 21.40
CA SER A 540 1.34 -15.38 22.54
C SER A 540 -0.14 -15.53 22.17
N LYS A 541 -0.55 -15.20 20.93
CA LYS A 541 -1.93 -15.41 20.44
C LYS A 541 -2.23 -16.86 20.06
N VAL A 542 -1.19 -17.66 19.86
CA VAL A 542 -1.30 -19.06 19.43
C VAL A 542 -1.35 -20.00 20.63
N ALA A 543 -0.71 -19.62 21.72
CA ALA A 543 -0.75 -20.31 23.00
C ALA A 543 -2.16 -20.44 23.57
N ASP A 544 -2.38 -21.49 24.36
CA ASP A 544 -3.55 -21.59 25.22
C ASP A 544 -3.47 -20.52 26.32
N ASP A 545 -4.60 -19.90 26.67
CA ASP A 545 -4.69 -18.78 27.63
C ASP A 545 -4.07 -19.11 29.01
N ASP A 546 -3.88 -20.39 29.33
CA ASP A 546 -3.39 -20.86 30.62
C ASP A 546 -1.85 -20.89 30.75
N ILE A 547 -1.09 -20.78 29.65
CA ILE A 547 0.38 -20.90 29.67
C ILE A 547 1.06 -19.59 30.06
N GLU A 548 0.67 -18.47 29.44
CA GLU A 548 1.22 -17.16 29.79
C GLU A 548 0.53 -16.61 31.03
N GLN A 549 1.30 -16.36 32.10
CA GLN A 549 0.78 -15.88 33.38
C GLN A 549 1.62 -14.70 33.87
N GLN A 550 1.00 -13.75 34.58
CA GLN A 550 1.66 -12.53 35.06
C GLN A 550 1.47 -12.35 36.56
N GLY A 551 2.34 -11.55 37.19
CA GLY A 551 2.20 -11.19 38.60
C GLY A 551 2.43 -12.35 39.57
N LEU A 552 3.24 -13.33 39.17
CA LEU A 552 3.55 -14.50 39.99
C LEU A 552 4.57 -14.13 41.06
N HIS A 553 4.25 -14.41 42.32
CA HIS A 553 5.17 -14.23 43.45
C HIS A 553 5.62 -15.57 44.05
N THR A 554 4.92 -16.67 43.74
CA THR A 554 5.21 -18.03 44.19
C THR A 554 5.08 -19.00 43.01
N TRP A 555 5.58 -20.22 43.16
CA TRP A 555 5.39 -21.27 42.15
C TRP A 555 3.96 -21.83 42.22
N SER A 556 3.02 -21.22 41.49
CA SER A 556 1.58 -21.55 41.56
C SER A 556 0.98 -22.11 40.26
N PHE A 557 1.82 -22.47 39.28
CA PHE A 557 1.43 -22.76 37.89
C PHE A 557 1.69 -24.21 37.45
N GLY A 558 2.03 -25.11 38.37
CA GLY A 558 2.28 -26.52 38.06
C GLY A 558 3.63 -26.78 37.38
N GLU A 559 3.72 -27.80 36.53
CA GLU A 559 4.93 -28.12 35.75
C GLU A 559 5.03 -27.20 34.52
N LEU A 560 6.19 -26.55 34.34
CA LEU A 560 6.46 -25.74 33.17
C LEU A 560 7.09 -26.63 32.08
N PRO A 561 6.45 -26.85 30.92
CA PRO A 561 6.99 -27.73 29.89
C PRO A 561 8.23 -27.10 29.24
N LYS A 562 9.29 -27.89 29.01
CA LYS A 562 10.50 -27.39 28.32
C LYS A 562 10.23 -26.96 26.88
N VAL A 563 9.33 -27.67 26.19
CA VAL A 563 8.92 -27.35 24.82
C VAL A 563 7.40 -27.45 24.76
N TYR A 564 6.77 -26.38 24.32
CA TYR A 564 5.36 -26.35 23.94
C TYR A 564 5.26 -26.52 22.43
N SER A 565 4.42 -27.45 21.96
CA SER A 565 4.20 -27.67 20.53
C SER A 565 2.71 -27.72 20.22
N GLN A 566 2.30 -26.97 19.19
CA GLN A 566 0.91 -26.93 18.73
C GLN A 566 0.83 -27.02 17.20
N LYS A 567 -0.09 -27.87 16.70
CA LYS A 567 -0.39 -27.96 15.26
C LYS A 567 -1.33 -26.83 14.84
N ARG A 568 -0.87 -25.92 13.98
CA ARG A 568 -1.71 -24.85 13.44
C ARG A 568 -1.36 -24.55 11.99
N GLY A 569 -2.37 -24.53 11.12
CA GLY A 569 -2.19 -24.27 9.69
C GLY A 569 -1.38 -25.35 8.94
N GLY A 570 -1.33 -26.58 9.47
CA GLY A 570 -0.56 -27.68 8.87
C GLY A 570 0.91 -27.74 9.28
N PHE A 571 1.36 -26.86 10.19
CA PHE A 571 2.72 -26.81 10.71
C PHE A 571 2.76 -27.09 12.22
N ASP A 572 3.81 -27.75 12.68
CA ASP A 572 4.13 -27.91 14.10
C ASP A 572 4.85 -26.64 14.58
N VAL A 573 4.15 -25.78 15.32
CA VAL A 573 4.75 -24.58 15.93
C VAL A 573 5.37 -25.01 17.26
N LYS A 574 6.66 -24.74 17.44
CA LYS A 574 7.37 -24.95 18.71
C LYS A 574 7.58 -23.61 19.41
N ALA A 575 7.37 -23.60 20.71
CA ALA A 575 7.63 -22.47 21.58
C ALA A 575 8.23 -22.96 22.90
N TYR A 576 8.97 -22.10 23.56
CA TYR A 576 9.79 -22.43 24.72
C TYR A 576 9.40 -21.52 25.90
N PRO A 577 8.55 -21.98 26.83
CA PRO A 577 8.09 -21.12 27.93
C PRO A 577 9.20 -20.93 28.98
N ALA A 578 9.35 -19.72 29.48
CA ALA A 578 10.28 -19.39 30.55
C ALA A 578 9.69 -18.39 31.54
N LEU A 579 10.19 -18.42 32.76
CA LEU A 579 9.96 -17.39 33.78
C LEU A 579 10.78 -16.14 33.43
N VAL A 580 10.12 -14.98 33.39
CA VAL A 580 10.73 -13.69 33.09
C VAL A 580 10.74 -12.82 34.35
N ASP A 581 11.87 -12.18 34.64
CA ASP A 581 12.00 -11.23 35.73
C ASP A 581 11.22 -9.93 35.42
N ASN A 582 10.20 -9.62 36.24
CA ASN A 582 9.44 -8.37 36.19
C ASN A 582 9.64 -7.52 37.47
N LYS A 583 10.85 -7.58 38.05
CA LYS A 583 11.33 -6.87 39.25
C LYS A 583 10.62 -7.24 40.55
N ASP A 584 9.33 -6.96 40.63
CA ASP A 584 8.50 -7.21 41.82
C ASP A 584 7.74 -8.53 41.73
N SER A 585 7.70 -9.14 40.54
CA SER A 585 7.05 -10.43 40.25
C SER A 585 7.81 -11.17 39.15
N VAL A 586 7.38 -12.40 38.85
CA VAL A 586 7.75 -13.11 37.62
C VAL A 586 6.52 -13.32 36.74
N GLU A 587 6.75 -13.51 35.45
CA GLU A 587 5.72 -13.86 34.47
C GLU A 587 6.19 -15.04 33.62
N ILE A 588 5.27 -15.82 33.05
CA ILE A 588 5.57 -16.88 32.08
C ILE A 588 5.35 -16.31 30.69
N LYS A 589 6.38 -16.36 29.85
CA LYS A 589 6.32 -15.97 28.44
C LYS A 589 6.87 -17.06 27.54
N LEU A 590 6.39 -17.09 26.31
CA LEU A 590 6.86 -18.00 25.28
C LEU A 590 7.98 -17.36 24.45
N PHE A 591 9.04 -18.14 24.26
CA PHE A 591 10.21 -17.78 23.47
C PHE A 591 10.37 -18.70 22.27
N GLU A 592 11.19 -18.26 21.33
CA GLU A 592 11.33 -18.88 20.01
C GLU A 592 12.41 -19.96 19.99
N THR A 593 13.37 -19.89 20.91
CA THR A 593 14.52 -20.78 20.97
C THR A 593 14.76 -21.28 22.40
N GLU A 594 15.27 -22.50 22.51
CA GLU A 594 15.69 -23.10 23.79
C GLU A 594 16.78 -22.26 24.48
N VAL A 595 17.67 -21.65 23.69
CA VAL A 595 18.78 -20.85 24.22
C VAL A 595 18.30 -19.55 24.89
N GLU A 596 17.30 -18.89 24.31
CA GLU A 596 16.67 -17.70 24.90
C GLU A 596 15.85 -18.08 26.14
N GLN A 597 15.14 -19.20 26.07
CA GLN A 597 14.40 -19.77 27.19
C GLN A 597 15.31 -20.03 28.40
N GLU A 598 16.44 -20.73 28.23
CA GLU A 598 17.35 -21.04 29.34
C GLU A 598 17.88 -19.77 30.03
N GLN A 599 18.26 -18.76 29.24
CA GLN A 599 18.79 -17.50 29.78
C GLN A 599 17.73 -16.77 30.60
N VAL A 600 16.55 -16.57 30.01
CA VAL A 600 15.46 -15.84 30.68
C VAL A 600 14.97 -16.62 31.89
N MET A 601 14.83 -17.95 31.77
CA MET A 601 14.43 -18.85 32.85
C MET A 601 15.37 -18.76 34.06
N LYS A 602 16.68 -18.63 33.83
CA LYS A 602 17.66 -18.43 34.91
C LYS A 602 17.39 -17.15 35.69
N GLU A 603 17.15 -16.04 34.98
CA GLU A 603 16.86 -14.74 35.58
C GLU A 603 15.52 -14.75 36.33
N GLY A 604 14.49 -15.35 35.74
CA GLY A 604 13.17 -15.51 36.35
C GLY A 604 13.19 -16.40 37.60
N GLN A 605 13.87 -17.55 37.58
CA GLN A 605 14.01 -18.41 38.77
C GLN A 605 14.76 -17.70 39.90
N ARG A 606 15.83 -16.97 39.58
CA ARG A 606 16.53 -16.14 40.56
C ARG A 606 15.60 -15.10 41.18
N ARG A 607 14.78 -14.41 40.38
CA ARG A 607 13.78 -13.46 40.90
C ARG A 607 12.77 -14.15 41.82
N LEU A 608 12.24 -15.29 41.39
CA LEU A 608 11.26 -16.04 42.16
C LEU A 608 11.84 -16.50 43.51
N LEU A 609 13.11 -16.94 43.53
CA LEU A 609 13.81 -17.26 44.79
C LEU A 609 13.98 -16.03 45.68
N LEU A 610 14.37 -14.88 45.13
CA LEU A 610 14.51 -13.61 45.88
C LEU A 610 13.19 -13.17 46.53
N LEU A 611 12.05 -13.42 45.88
CA LEU A 611 10.73 -13.09 46.42
C LEU A 611 10.30 -14.03 47.56
N ASN A 612 10.85 -15.24 47.61
CA ASN A 612 10.42 -16.30 48.53
C ASN A 612 11.44 -16.63 49.65
N VAL A 613 12.64 -16.04 49.61
CA VAL A 613 13.71 -16.26 50.60
C VAL A 613 13.98 -14.95 51.36
N PRO A 614 14.18 -14.98 52.69
CA PRO A 614 14.53 -13.79 53.45
C PRO A 614 15.81 -13.12 52.94
N SER A 615 15.81 -11.79 52.85
CA SER A 615 16.98 -11.03 52.36
C SER A 615 18.21 -11.27 53.25
N PRO A 616 19.37 -11.64 52.65
CA PRO A 616 20.60 -11.88 53.39
C PRO A 616 21.29 -10.58 53.83
N ILE A 617 20.76 -9.40 53.51
CA ILE A 617 21.40 -8.10 53.77
C ILE A 617 21.75 -7.93 55.25
N LYS A 618 20.83 -8.24 56.17
CA LYS A 618 21.09 -8.13 57.62
C LYS A 618 22.20 -9.09 58.06
N TYR A 619 22.18 -10.32 57.57
CA TYR A 619 23.20 -11.34 57.86
C TYR A 619 24.58 -10.91 57.33
N LEU A 620 24.64 -10.43 56.09
CA LEU A 620 25.83 -9.86 55.48
C LEU A 620 26.37 -8.70 56.31
N HIS A 621 25.50 -7.78 56.76
CA HIS A 621 25.90 -6.63 57.56
C HIS A 621 26.47 -7.03 58.93
N THR A 622 26.05 -8.16 59.51
CA THR A 622 26.59 -8.66 60.79
C THR A 622 27.91 -9.43 60.58
N ASN A 623 27.99 -10.29 59.57
CA ASN A 623 29.08 -11.26 59.40
C ASN A 623 30.21 -10.78 58.47
N LEU A 624 30.02 -9.71 57.71
CA LEU A 624 31.09 -9.15 56.88
C LEU A 624 32.07 -8.34 57.74
N PRO A 625 33.40 -8.59 57.66
CA PRO A 625 34.41 -7.84 58.40
C PRO A 625 34.33 -6.32 58.11
N ASN A 626 34.62 -5.48 59.11
CA ASN A 626 34.57 -4.01 58.94
C ASN A 626 35.49 -3.50 57.84
N LYS A 627 36.65 -4.14 57.66
CA LYS A 627 37.56 -3.84 56.53
C LYS A 627 36.86 -4.07 55.18
N SER A 628 36.17 -5.20 55.04
CA SER A 628 35.47 -5.52 53.79
C SER A 628 34.26 -4.63 53.55
N LYS A 629 33.53 -4.24 54.61
CA LYS A 629 32.47 -3.23 54.49
C LYS A 629 32.99 -1.90 53.92
N LEU A 630 34.16 -1.44 54.37
CA LEU A 630 34.79 -0.24 53.85
C LEU A 630 35.29 -0.43 52.41
N GLY A 631 35.84 -1.60 52.06
CA GLY A 631 36.32 -1.87 50.71
C GLY A 631 35.22 -1.90 49.64
N LEU A 632 33.98 -2.23 49.99
CA LEU A 632 32.83 -2.13 49.07
C LEU A 632 32.52 -0.68 48.64
N TYR A 633 32.95 0.33 49.40
CA TYR A 633 32.81 1.75 48.99
C TYR A 633 33.76 2.14 47.85
N PHE A 634 34.72 1.28 47.50
CA PHE A 634 35.55 1.48 46.31
C PHE A 634 34.83 1.13 45.01
N ASN A 635 33.56 0.73 45.07
CA ASN A 635 32.71 0.51 43.91
C ASN A 635 32.70 1.75 42.98
N PRO A 636 33.19 1.63 41.73
CA PRO A 636 33.21 2.75 40.80
C PRO A 636 31.83 3.08 40.21
N TYR A 637 30.82 2.22 40.37
CA TYR A 637 29.52 2.34 39.71
C TYR A 637 28.32 2.19 40.65
N GLY A 638 27.49 3.22 40.75
CA GLY A 638 26.21 3.13 41.45
C GLY A 638 26.33 3.10 42.98
N LYS A 639 25.29 2.59 43.64
CA LYS A 639 25.23 2.53 45.11
C LYS A 639 25.81 1.21 45.60
N VAL A 640 26.31 1.19 46.84
CA VAL A 640 26.80 -0.04 47.49
C VAL A 640 25.70 -1.12 47.55
N LEU A 641 24.43 -0.71 47.71
CA LEU A 641 23.30 -1.63 47.68
C LEU A 641 23.16 -2.34 46.33
N ASP A 642 23.37 -1.65 45.20
CA ASP A 642 23.29 -2.27 43.87
C ASP A 642 24.37 -3.36 43.71
N LEU A 643 25.55 -3.16 44.30
CA LEU A 643 26.63 -4.16 44.32
C LEU A 643 26.30 -5.34 45.25
N ILE A 644 25.66 -5.07 46.39
CA ILE A 644 25.18 -6.12 47.29
C ILE A 644 24.13 -6.97 46.57
N ASP A 645 23.19 -6.34 45.86
CA ASP A 645 22.20 -7.05 45.06
C ASP A 645 22.85 -7.90 43.96
N ASP A 646 23.91 -7.40 43.30
CA ASP A 646 24.71 -8.18 42.35
C ASP A 646 25.42 -9.38 43.03
N CYS A 647 25.96 -9.21 44.23
CA CYS A 647 26.54 -10.32 45.00
C CYS A 647 25.48 -11.36 45.40
N ILE A 648 24.27 -10.92 45.75
CA ILE A 648 23.14 -11.80 46.06
C ILE A 648 22.71 -12.57 44.81
N ALA A 649 22.55 -11.89 43.68
CA ALA A 649 22.21 -12.52 42.41
C ALA A 649 23.25 -13.57 41.98
N CYS A 650 24.54 -13.24 42.06
CA CYS A 650 25.65 -14.17 41.82
C CYS A 650 25.62 -15.37 42.79
N GLY A 651 25.29 -15.14 44.06
CA GLY A 651 25.16 -16.18 45.09
C GLY A 651 24.01 -17.14 44.81
N ILE A 652 22.86 -16.62 44.38
CA ILE A 652 21.72 -17.45 43.97
C ILE A 652 22.09 -18.27 42.73
N ASP A 653 22.69 -17.66 41.71
CA ASP A 653 23.15 -18.37 40.52
C ASP A 653 24.09 -19.54 40.86
N LYS A 654 25.02 -19.34 41.82
CA LYS A 654 25.91 -20.38 42.33
C LYS A 654 25.14 -21.54 42.99
N LEU A 655 24.14 -21.23 43.80
CA LEU A 655 23.34 -22.24 44.52
C LEU A 655 22.41 -23.02 43.59
N ILE A 656 21.84 -22.35 42.59
CA ILE A 656 21.07 -23.00 41.51
C ILE A 656 21.96 -24.00 40.76
N GLU A 657 23.14 -23.56 40.32
CA GLU A 657 24.09 -24.42 39.60
C GLU A 657 24.55 -25.61 40.45
N GLY A 658 24.80 -25.39 41.75
CA GLY A 658 25.20 -26.44 42.70
C GLY A 658 24.16 -27.53 42.93
N GLN A 659 22.86 -27.27 42.68
CA GLN A 659 21.76 -28.22 42.81
C GLN A 659 21.32 -28.86 41.49
N GLY A 660 22.13 -28.75 40.43
CA GLY A 660 21.84 -29.38 39.13
C GLY A 660 21.15 -28.47 38.11
N GLY A 661 21.06 -27.16 38.38
CA GLY A 661 20.63 -26.15 37.42
C GLY A 661 19.15 -25.77 37.49
N LEU A 662 18.58 -25.39 36.34
CA LEU A 662 17.21 -24.88 36.24
C LEU A 662 16.16 -25.95 36.57
N VAL A 663 15.20 -25.59 37.42
CA VAL A 663 14.06 -26.45 37.76
C VAL A 663 12.83 -26.15 36.90
N TRP A 664 11.96 -27.14 36.73
CA TRP A 664 10.78 -27.07 35.84
C TRP A 664 9.48 -27.51 36.52
N ASP A 665 9.55 -27.92 37.78
CA ASP A 665 8.42 -28.42 38.57
C ASP A 665 8.46 -27.85 40.00
N ALA A 666 7.28 -27.85 40.64
CA ALA A 666 7.07 -27.22 41.94
C ALA A 666 7.89 -27.88 43.07
N ASP A 667 7.99 -29.21 43.07
CA ASP A 667 8.66 -29.96 44.13
C ASP A 667 10.18 -29.70 44.11
N LYS A 668 10.80 -29.71 42.93
CA LYS A 668 12.20 -29.33 42.77
C LYS A 668 12.44 -27.86 43.11
N PHE A 669 11.52 -26.96 42.78
CA PHE A 669 11.63 -25.55 43.17
C PHE A 669 11.58 -25.38 44.70
N GLU A 670 10.70 -26.11 45.39
CA GLU A 670 10.62 -26.06 46.85
C GLU A 670 11.92 -26.55 47.51
N GLN A 671 12.51 -27.63 47.00
CA GLN A 671 13.82 -28.13 47.46
C GLN A 671 14.93 -27.10 47.23
N LEU A 672 14.96 -26.51 46.03
CA LEU A 672 15.91 -25.46 45.69
C LEU A 672 15.74 -24.22 46.60
N LYS A 673 14.50 -23.81 46.87
CA LYS A 673 14.18 -22.68 47.76
C LYS A 673 14.68 -22.93 49.18
N GLU A 674 14.43 -24.10 49.75
CA GLU A 674 14.89 -24.43 51.12
C GLU A 674 16.42 -24.49 51.20
N HIS A 675 17.09 -25.04 50.17
CA HIS A 675 18.55 -25.02 50.08
C HIS A 675 19.10 -23.59 50.01
N VAL A 676 18.53 -22.74 49.14
CA VAL A 676 18.91 -21.33 49.03
C VAL A 676 18.65 -20.60 50.35
N ARG A 677 17.52 -20.87 51.03
CA ARG A 677 17.21 -20.28 52.33
C ARG A 677 18.27 -20.57 53.40
N GLY A 678 18.83 -21.79 53.40
CA GLY A 678 19.88 -22.20 54.33
C GLY A 678 21.24 -21.60 54.02
N GLU A 679 21.65 -21.61 52.75
CA GLU A 679 23.05 -21.36 52.35
C GLU A 679 23.33 -19.95 51.80
N LEU A 680 22.29 -19.16 51.49
CA LEU A 680 22.44 -17.86 50.82
C LEU A 680 23.26 -16.87 51.66
N GLY A 681 23.04 -16.84 52.97
CA GLY A 681 23.75 -15.92 53.88
C GLY A 681 25.27 -16.05 53.79
N ASP A 682 25.79 -17.26 53.98
CA ASP A 682 27.23 -17.54 53.96
C ASP A 682 27.81 -17.43 52.54
N THR A 683 27.05 -17.88 51.53
CA THR A 683 27.46 -17.76 50.12
C THR A 683 27.66 -16.30 49.70
N VAL A 684 26.73 -15.41 50.07
CA VAL A 684 26.84 -13.98 49.75
C VAL A 684 27.97 -13.32 50.52
N VAL A 685 28.23 -13.71 51.78
CA VAL A 685 29.38 -13.22 52.55
C VAL A 685 30.70 -13.57 51.86
N ASP A 686 30.84 -14.80 51.34
CA ASP A 686 32.07 -15.23 50.67
C ASP A 686 32.26 -14.57 49.30
N ILE A 687 31.19 -14.37 48.54
CA ILE A 687 31.23 -13.59 47.29
C ILE A 687 31.60 -12.13 47.60
N ALA A 688 30.98 -11.52 48.60
CA ALA A 688 31.25 -10.13 48.97
C ALA A 688 32.70 -9.90 49.42
N LYS A 689 33.33 -10.87 50.11
CA LYS A 689 34.77 -10.81 50.45
C LYS A 689 35.66 -10.83 49.20
N GLN A 690 35.32 -11.67 48.22
CA GLN A 690 36.06 -11.75 46.94
C GLN A 690 35.90 -10.45 46.14
N VAL A 691 34.66 -9.98 46.01
CA VAL A 691 34.33 -8.71 45.34
C VAL A 691 35.03 -7.54 46.01
N GLU A 692 35.05 -7.48 47.34
CA GLU A 692 35.81 -6.45 48.05
C GLU A 692 37.30 -6.51 47.72
N THR A 693 37.90 -7.70 47.71
CA THR A 693 39.33 -7.84 47.40
C THR A 693 39.62 -7.36 45.97
N ILE A 694 38.74 -7.69 45.01
CA ILE A 694 38.79 -7.22 43.62
C ILE A 694 38.73 -5.69 43.56
N LEU A 695 37.75 -5.07 44.23
CA LEU A 695 37.54 -3.63 44.24
C LEU A 695 38.70 -2.88 44.92
N THR A 696 39.23 -3.42 46.03
CA THR A 696 40.41 -2.86 46.70
C THR A 696 41.64 -2.89 45.79
N THR A 697 41.88 -3.99 45.08
CA THR A 697 42.99 -4.07 44.10
C THR A 697 42.79 -3.09 42.95
N ALA A 698 41.58 -3.01 42.39
CA ALA A 698 41.27 -2.06 41.32
C ALA A 698 41.40 -0.59 41.76
N PHE A 699 40.99 -0.26 42.98
CA PHE A 699 41.17 1.06 43.57
C PHE A 699 42.66 1.43 43.66
N ASN A 700 43.50 0.49 44.09
CA ASN A 700 44.95 0.71 44.16
C ASN A 700 45.59 0.93 42.78
N ILE A 701 45.16 0.18 41.76
CA ILE A 701 45.55 0.38 40.36
C ILE A 701 45.13 1.78 39.90
N ASN A 702 43.86 2.13 40.06
CA ASN A 702 43.31 3.43 39.66
C ASN A 702 43.96 4.60 40.39
N LYS A 703 44.35 4.44 41.65
CA LYS A 703 45.11 5.43 42.41
C LYS A 703 46.50 5.66 41.79
N LYS A 704 47.19 4.59 41.37
CA LYS A 704 48.49 4.70 40.68
C LYS A 704 48.35 5.37 39.30
N LEU A 705 47.22 5.21 38.62
CA LEU A 705 46.95 5.85 37.31
C LEU A 705 46.74 7.38 37.36
N LYS A 706 46.39 7.97 38.53
CA LYS A 706 46.10 9.41 38.67
C LYS A 706 47.35 10.31 38.83
N GLY A 707 48.55 9.75 38.70
CA GLY A 707 49.83 10.47 38.87
C GLY A 707 50.32 11.22 37.63
N ARG A 708 51.53 11.80 37.70
CA ARG A 708 52.21 12.46 36.57
C ARG A 708 52.60 11.39 35.53
N VAL A 709 51.97 11.42 34.36
CA VAL A 709 52.17 10.42 33.30
C VAL A 709 53.32 10.85 32.37
N ASP A 710 54.32 9.98 32.20
CA ASP A 710 55.32 10.12 31.14
C ASP A 710 54.68 9.82 29.79
N LEU A 711 54.92 10.67 28.78
CA LEU A 711 54.37 10.53 27.43
C LEU A 711 54.72 9.16 26.80
N THR A 712 55.86 8.58 27.17
CA THR A 712 56.32 7.28 26.66
C THR A 712 55.47 6.09 27.13
N MET A 713 54.77 6.24 28.27
CA MET A 713 53.93 5.21 28.90
C MET A 713 52.43 5.43 28.69
N ALA A 714 52.03 6.53 28.03
CA ALA A 714 50.64 6.94 27.90
C ALA A 714 49.72 5.85 27.31
N PHE A 715 50.15 5.16 26.25
CA PHE A 715 49.39 4.08 25.62
C PHE A 715 49.18 2.88 26.55
N ALA A 716 50.24 2.45 27.27
CA ALA A 716 50.15 1.33 28.20
C ALA A 716 49.20 1.65 29.38
N LEU A 717 49.25 2.87 29.92
CA LEU A 717 48.36 3.29 30.99
C LEU A 717 46.90 3.42 30.51
N SER A 718 46.68 3.86 29.27
CA SER A 718 45.35 3.89 28.66
C SER A 718 44.77 2.49 28.47
N ASP A 719 45.57 1.54 27.97
CA ASP A 719 45.16 0.14 27.83
C ASP A 719 44.86 -0.50 29.20
N ILE A 720 45.71 -0.27 30.21
CA ILE A 720 45.46 -0.75 31.58
C ILE A 720 44.14 -0.22 32.12
N LYS A 721 43.85 1.07 31.90
CA LYS A 721 42.57 1.65 32.31
C LYS A 721 41.40 0.95 31.61
N ALA A 722 41.48 0.75 30.30
CA ALA A 722 40.45 0.06 29.52
C ALA A 722 40.27 -1.40 29.97
N GLN A 723 41.36 -2.10 30.29
CA GLN A 723 41.31 -3.48 30.80
C GLN A 723 40.60 -3.54 32.17
N VAL A 724 40.90 -2.62 33.09
CA VAL A 724 40.20 -2.55 34.40
C VAL A 724 38.71 -2.29 34.21
N GLU A 725 38.33 -1.36 33.35
CA GLU A 725 36.92 -1.05 33.03
C GLU A 725 36.20 -2.23 32.34
N GLY A 726 36.93 -3.06 31.58
CA GLY A 726 36.40 -4.28 30.97
C GLY A 726 36.26 -5.47 31.95
N LEU A 727 36.99 -5.46 33.07
CA LEU A 727 36.92 -6.50 34.11
C LEU A 727 35.93 -6.14 35.21
N ILE A 728 35.75 -4.86 35.50
CA ILE A 728 34.85 -4.34 36.54
C ILE A 728 33.90 -3.35 35.88
N PHE A 729 32.63 -3.74 35.81
CA PHE A 729 31.52 -2.95 35.30
C PHE A 729 30.28 -3.19 36.19
N LYS A 730 29.20 -2.45 35.96
CA LYS A 730 27.97 -2.63 36.74
C LYS A 730 27.38 -4.03 36.51
N GLY A 731 27.28 -4.86 37.55
CA GLY A 731 26.76 -6.23 37.44
C GLY A 731 27.81 -7.32 37.18
N PHE A 732 29.11 -6.97 37.24
CA PHE A 732 30.18 -7.89 36.84
C PHE A 732 30.22 -9.20 37.65
N ALA A 733 29.76 -9.21 38.91
CA ALA A 733 29.83 -10.41 39.73
C ALA A 733 28.88 -11.49 39.22
N THR A 734 27.65 -11.11 38.87
CA THR A 734 26.67 -12.02 38.27
C THR A 734 27.01 -12.34 36.82
N GLU A 735 27.36 -11.34 36.00
CA GLU A 735 27.57 -11.51 34.57
C GLU A 735 28.81 -12.36 34.25
N CYS A 736 29.92 -12.16 34.96
CA CYS A 736 31.12 -13.00 34.80
C CYS A 736 30.97 -14.38 35.46
N GLY A 737 30.05 -14.50 36.43
CA GLY A 737 29.81 -15.71 37.20
C GLY A 737 30.82 -15.94 38.33
N TRP A 738 30.35 -16.62 39.39
CA TRP A 738 31.11 -16.86 40.62
C TRP A 738 32.44 -17.60 40.40
N LYS A 739 32.53 -18.48 39.40
CA LYS A 739 33.75 -19.23 39.07
C LYS A 739 34.89 -18.34 38.56
N ARG A 740 34.56 -17.18 37.97
CA ARG A 740 35.53 -16.25 37.38
C ARG A 740 36.01 -15.15 38.34
N LEU A 741 35.38 -14.98 39.51
CA LEU A 741 35.82 -13.97 40.49
C LEU A 741 37.30 -14.15 40.91
N PRO A 742 37.81 -15.38 41.18
CA PRO A 742 39.22 -15.57 41.46
C PRO A 742 40.13 -15.21 40.27
N ASP A 743 39.69 -15.48 39.04
CA ASP A 743 40.42 -15.12 37.82
C ASP A 743 40.51 -13.61 37.64
N ILE A 744 39.40 -12.88 37.86
CA ILE A 744 39.38 -11.41 37.80
C ILE A 744 40.39 -10.81 38.77
N LEU A 745 40.44 -11.32 40.02
CA LEU A 745 41.44 -10.88 40.98
C LEU A 745 42.88 -11.18 40.50
N ARG A 746 43.12 -12.34 39.89
CA ARG A 746 44.42 -12.71 39.30
C ARG A 746 44.79 -11.78 38.15
N TYR A 747 43.86 -11.42 37.27
CA TYR A 747 44.09 -10.47 36.17
C TYR A 747 44.43 -9.07 36.69
N LEU A 748 43.75 -8.60 37.73
CA LEU A 748 44.09 -7.32 38.36
C LEU A 748 45.48 -7.35 39.02
N LYS A 749 45.86 -8.45 39.67
CA LYS A 749 47.23 -8.62 40.18
C LYS A 749 48.27 -8.67 39.06
N ALA A 750 47.92 -9.23 37.90
CA ALA A 750 48.79 -9.19 36.71
C ALA A 750 48.99 -7.77 36.21
N ILE A 751 47.94 -6.94 36.23
CA ILE A 751 48.01 -5.50 35.93
C ILE A 751 48.94 -4.79 36.93
N GLU A 752 48.84 -5.04 38.24
CA GLU A 752 49.77 -4.46 39.22
C GLU A 752 51.22 -4.82 38.90
N LYS A 753 51.49 -6.09 38.54
CA LYS A 753 52.83 -6.54 38.14
C LYS A 753 53.31 -5.92 36.84
N ARG A 754 52.41 -5.69 35.88
CA ARG A 754 52.70 -4.93 34.66
C ARG A 754 53.11 -3.51 35.00
N MET A 755 52.36 -2.82 35.86
CA MET A 755 52.66 -1.44 36.27
C MET A 755 54.00 -1.31 37.02
N GLU A 756 54.41 -2.33 37.78
CA GLU A 756 55.74 -2.37 38.43
C GLU A 756 56.88 -2.48 37.42
N LYS A 757 56.69 -3.25 36.33
CA LYS A 757 57.71 -3.49 35.29
C LYS A 757 57.73 -2.42 34.20
N LEU A 758 56.61 -1.75 33.97
CA LEU A 758 56.43 -0.79 32.87
C LEU A 758 57.48 0.34 32.86
N PRO A 759 57.86 0.97 34.00
CA PRO A 759 58.91 1.99 34.00
C PRO A 759 60.32 1.45 33.74
N ILE A 760 60.54 0.14 33.90
CA ILE A 760 61.86 -0.50 33.72
C ILE A 760 62.12 -0.80 32.25
N ASP A 761 61.11 -1.32 31.53
CA ASP A 761 61.23 -1.66 30.10
C ASP A 761 59.92 -1.37 29.34
N PRO A 762 59.67 -0.10 28.97
CA PRO A 762 58.48 0.29 28.21
C PRO A 762 58.43 -0.32 26.80
N ASN A 763 59.58 -0.64 26.19
CA ASN A 763 59.65 -1.18 24.83
C ASN A 763 59.18 -2.63 24.79
N ARG A 764 59.55 -3.44 25.79
CA ARG A 764 59.05 -4.82 25.91
C ARG A 764 57.55 -4.87 26.16
N ASP A 765 57.03 -3.97 26.99
CA ASP A 765 55.57 -3.83 27.18
C ASP A 765 54.88 -3.54 25.85
N ARG A 766 55.41 -2.56 25.08
CA ARG A 766 54.89 -2.20 23.75
C ARG A 766 54.90 -3.38 22.77
N MET A 767 55.98 -4.17 22.73
CA MET A 767 56.05 -5.36 21.87
C MET A 767 55.00 -6.41 22.22
N HIS A 768 54.79 -6.68 23.51
CA HIS A 768 53.76 -7.62 23.95
C HIS A 768 52.35 -7.07 23.68
N MET A 769 52.13 -5.77 23.85
CA MET A 769 50.85 -5.14 23.57
C MET A 769 50.47 -5.20 22.10
N LEU A 770 51.40 -5.00 21.17
CA LEU A 770 51.12 -5.15 19.74
C LEU A 770 50.56 -6.54 19.40
N LYS A 771 51.06 -7.59 20.06
CA LYS A 771 50.56 -8.96 19.88
C LYS A 771 49.16 -9.13 20.47
N VAL A 772 48.90 -8.57 21.65
CA VAL A 772 47.57 -8.62 22.28
C VAL A 772 46.55 -7.84 21.44
N GLU A 773 46.91 -6.66 20.95
CA GLU A 773 46.07 -5.82 20.09
C GLU A 773 45.70 -6.51 18.79
N SER A 774 46.68 -7.15 18.11
CA SER A 774 46.43 -7.92 16.88
C SER A 774 45.32 -8.95 17.09
N VAL A 775 45.49 -9.84 18.07
CA VAL A 775 44.52 -10.91 18.31
C VAL A 775 43.19 -10.38 18.86
N THR A 776 43.22 -9.26 19.59
CA THR A 776 41.99 -8.58 20.03
C THR A 776 41.20 -8.01 18.84
N GLN A 777 41.90 -7.54 17.81
CA GLN A 777 41.27 -7.06 16.58
C GLN A 777 40.63 -8.22 15.80
N ASP A 778 41.33 -9.35 15.68
CA ASP A 778 40.77 -10.56 15.05
C ASP A 778 39.52 -11.07 15.78
N TYR A 779 39.54 -11.02 17.13
CA TYR A 779 38.36 -11.34 17.94
C TYR A 779 37.20 -10.37 17.71
N LYS A 780 37.47 -9.06 17.55
CA LYS A 780 36.42 -8.08 17.21
C LYS A 780 35.85 -8.34 15.82
N GLU A 781 36.67 -8.75 14.86
CA GLU A 781 36.20 -9.12 13.52
C GLU A 781 35.33 -10.37 13.55
N LEU A 782 35.71 -11.37 14.35
CA LEU A 782 34.85 -12.54 14.61
C LEU A 782 33.50 -12.12 15.22
N LEU A 783 33.51 -11.22 16.22
CA LEU A 783 32.26 -10.69 16.80
C LEU A 783 31.42 -9.92 15.77
N ASN A 784 32.03 -9.20 14.84
CA ASN A 784 31.32 -8.47 13.78
C ASN A 784 30.72 -9.41 12.72
N LYS A 785 31.28 -10.61 12.55
CA LYS A 785 30.73 -11.66 11.67
C LYS A 785 29.48 -12.32 12.26
N ILE A 786 29.28 -12.25 13.58
CA ILE A 786 28.08 -12.74 14.23
C ILE A 786 26.94 -11.76 13.94
N PRO A 787 25.83 -12.20 13.30
CA PRO A 787 24.70 -11.34 13.00
C PRO A 787 24.16 -10.62 14.25
N LYS A 788 23.77 -9.35 14.09
CA LYS A 788 23.20 -8.56 15.18
C LYS A 788 21.95 -9.27 15.72
N GLY A 789 21.89 -9.43 17.04
CA GLY A 789 20.79 -10.12 17.71
C GLY A 789 20.98 -11.64 17.90
N MET A 790 22.01 -12.26 17.31
CA MET A 790 22.39 -13.63 17.62
C MET A 790 23.22 -13.67 18.90
N LYS A 791 22.98 -14.66 19.77
CA LYS A 791 23.79 -14.87 20.98
C LYS A 791 25.21 -15.24 20.58
N ILE A 792 26.20 -14.59 21.19
CA ILE A 792 27.61 -14.94 21.03
C ILE A 792 27.79 -16.40 21.50
N PRO A 793 28.25 -17.31 20.63
CA PRO A 793 28.50 -18.70 20.99
C PRO A 793 29.46 -18.82 22.18
N GLU A 794 29.30 -19.86 23.00
CA GLU A 794 30.06 -19.97 24.25
C GLU A 794 31.57 -20.12 24.01
N ASN A 795 31.96 -20.84 22.94
CA ASN A 795 33.34 -20.90 22.46
C ASN A 795 33.90 -19.51 22.11
N VAL A 796 33.09 -18.63 21.52
CA VAL A 796 33.48 -17.25 21.21
C VAL A 796 33.60 -16.42 22.48
N LYS A 797 32.69 -16.56 23.45
CA LYS A 797 32.81 -15.87 24.76
C LYS A 797 34.07 -16.29 25.52
N GLU A 798 34.47 -17.55 25.43
CA GLU A 798 35.69 -18.05 26.07
C GLU A 798 36.96 -17.41 25.50
N ILE A 799 36.96 -16.99 24.22
CA ILE A 799 38.10 -16.27 23.62
C ILE A 799 38.39 -14.95 24.35
N ARG A 800 37.35 -14.24 24.82
CA ARG A 800 37.54 -13.03 25.66
C ARG A 800 38.38 -13.35 26.90
N TRP A 801 38.17 -14.50 27.52
CA TRP A 801 38.94 -14.92 28.68
C TRP A 801 40.35 -15.40 28.29
N MET A 802 40.50 -16.05 27.13
CA MET A 802 41.82 -16.40 26.59
C MET A 802 42.70 -15.15 26.36
N LEU A 803 42.11 -14.00 25.98
CA LEU A 803 42.83 -12.73 25.86
C LEU A 803 43.36 -12.24 27.22
N GLU A 804 42.60 -12.40 28.29
CA GLU A 804 43.08 -12.08 29.66
C GLU A 804 44.19 -13.04 30.10
N GLU A 805 44.08 -14.33 29.80
CA GLU A 805 45.14 -15.30 30.05
C GLU A 805 46.41 -15.00 29.25
N LEU A 806 46.26 -14.56 28.00
CA LEU A 806 47.38 -14.11 27.16
C LEU A 806 48.09 -12.91 27.82
N ARG A 807 47.34 -11.95 28.36
CA ARG A 807 47.89 -10.80 29.10
C ARG A 807 48.66 -11.26 30.34
N VAL A 808 48.15 -12.22 31.11
CA VAL A 808 48.90 -12.81 32.24
C VAL A 808 50.21 -13.43 31.77
N SER A 809 50.19 -14.19 30.67
CA SER A 809 51.37 -14.85 30.10
C SER A 809 52.45 -13.87 29.62
N TYR A 810 52.08 -12.66 29.19
CA TYR A 810 53.03 -11.66 28.73
C TYR A 810 53.55 -10.75 29.85
N PHE A 811 52.69 -10.33 30.77
CA PHE A 811 53.04 -9.29 31.73
C PHE A 811 53.36 -9.85 33.13
N ALA A 812 52.82 -11.02 33.48
CA ALA A 812 52.91 -11.58 34.83
C ALA A 812 53.02 -13.11 34.86
N GLN A 813 53.96 -13.68 34.08
CA GLN A 813 54.19 -15.15 33.97
C GLN A 813 54.22 -15.91 35.30
N GLN A 814 54.78 -15.28 36.34
CA GLN A 814 54.86 -15.81 37.71
C GLN A 814 53.50 -16.12 38.37
N LEU A 815 52.38 -15.58 37.87
CA LEU A 815 51.05 -15.84 38.40
C LEU A 815 50.40 -17.10 37.83
N GLY A 816 50.96 -17.67 36.74
CA GLY A 816 50.43 -18.86 36.08
C GLY A 816 49.13 -18.62 35.29
N THR A 817 48.86 -19.53 34.36
CA THR A 817 47.63 -19.60 33.56
C THR A 817 47.04 -21.01 33.73
N PRO A 818 45.71 -21.19 33.71
CA PRO A 818 45.05 -22.47 33.96
C PRO A 818 45.30 -23.50 32.84
N TYR A 819 45.67 -23.04 31.65
CA TYR A 819 46.07 -23.84 30.50
C TYR A 819 47.14 -23.09 29.70
N PRO A 820 47.96 -23.78 28.89
CA PRO A 820 48.99 -23.08 28.12
C PRO A 820 48.36 -22.20 27.04
N VAL A 821 48.69 -20.92 27.05
CA VAL A 821 48.14 -19.88 26.16
C VAL A 821 49.28 -19.18 25.39
N SER A 822 48.99 -18.78 24.15
CA SER A 822 49.89 -17.99 23.28
C SER A 822 49.06 -17.28 22.24
N ASP A 823 49.59 -16.22 21.62
CA ASP A 823 48.96 -15.51 20.49
C ASP A 823 48.47 -16.48 19.41
N LYS A 824 49.31 -17.44 19.00
CA LYS A 824 48.95 -18.48 18.02
C LYS A 824 47.78 -19.38 18.46
N ARG A 825 47.66 -19.69 19.76
CA ARG A 825 46.57 -20.53 20.27
C ARG A 825 45.25 -19.79 20.34
N VAL A 826 45.28 -18.50 20.63
CA VAL A 826 44.07 -17.68 20.60
C VAL A 826 43.60 -17.50 19.16
N LEU A 827 44.50 -17.27 18.21
CA LEU A 827 44.19 -17.26 16.77
C LEU A 827 43.56 -18.58 16.31
N ASN A 828 44.16 -19.72 16.65
CA ASN A 828 43.58 -21.02 16.31
C ASN A 828 42.18 -21.23 16.91
N ALA A 829 41.89 -20.65 18.08
CA ALA A 829 40.56 -20.71 18.68
C ALA A 829 39.57 -19.81 17.95
N ILE A 830 40.02 -18.63 17.47
CA ILE A 830 39.25 -17.74 16.60
C ILE A 830 38.94 -18.45 15.28
N ASP A 831 39.93 -19.07 14.63
CA ASP A 831 39.76 -19.78 13.35
C ASP A 831 38.88 -21.04 13.44
N ALA A 832 38.71 -21.58 14.65
CA ALA A 832 37.85 -22.73 14.91
C ALA A 832 36.39 -22.36 15.21
N CYS A 833 36.09 -21.07 15.38
CA CYS A 833 34.74 -20.54 15.57
C CYS A 833 34.18 -20.05 14.24
#